data_AF-A0A5P9NN80-F1
#
_entry.id   AF-A0A5P9NN80-F1
#
_cell.length_a   1.000
_cell.length_b   1.000
_cell.length_c   1.000
_cell.angle_alpha   90.00
_cell.angle_beta   90.00
_cell.angle_gamma   90.00
#
_symmetry.space_group_name_H-M   'P 1'
#
loop_
_entity.id
_entity.type
_entity.pdbx_description
1 polymer ?
#
loop_
_entity_poly.entity_id
_entity_poly.type
_entity_poly.pdbx_seq_one_letter_code
_entity_poly.pdbx_strand_id
1 'polypeptide(L)'
;MRVNKHLQGPATALLLAAISACGGGGGSGAGGVSLVAGDQGEDPVVVEIPIAYIRRPIPQEISDLRDPLAFNPGAELLVRERASTTADDIDITEQLRAIAAEELGVDSSALMVDIKDLESSYDGSTLIFAARLVPEPVAANLELTTWNLWQFDLETGEASYVIPSRIKRNEGLETGGAQDIAPHFLPDDRIVFSSTRQATSQARQLDEGRALLFAALDEDGDDPAAVLHIYDPLLRGEEFQQISFNRSHDLDPTVMADGEILFSRWNNSTEDHISLYRIRPSGAGLSPLYGAHSRSSGTDGANIVFSRPRQLDDGRIAALTHDYAPVSLGGEIVLINTADYSDYEQGLWQNAGASGPGHAPLTDTEVRSDNLLSRGGQYGSMYPLRDGTGRLLVTWSECRVIDEESAGDLAPCTLQPDNEDAAPPLYGAWVYDPSENTQRPVVLAEEDVWISEIIAAENRNFPQVLPRAEAEIPELASVGMGQLRIDSVYAVDGVDESPAGIANHARPGSAAFTERPARFLRIIQPVPLPDPDVYEIPRYAFGVSTGFGFREILGYVPIEPDGSVRVNVPADRTFAFEALDVRGRRVGPRHDYWLQISAGEVLQCTGCHAHDTGLPHGVRDSQPDSANPGARSLGSGVTGFPATNTDLLFATEPGATMASTWDFHMPEDNPIAPARDIQLAPAYTDAWSSPQLTPESAINDREYDPAWLDIPPELAIIARTPGSDQAARAVINYPDHIQPIWERMRAPIADPEGNLHETCISCHSTAGDTLVPAAQLDLSSLPSDVDPDHYRSYRELLNGDNEQWLDGTGVVADRLRECTTLDDDGNTLVTTTGIAVAAVARAGAANGSDPFFACFEGGSCGPDDAPPLPDNCIEDGEPVPATRNTINHTGTLSEAELNLISEWLDIGAQYFNNPFDARLQD
;
A
#
# COMPACT_ATOMS: atom_id res chain seq x y z
N MET A 1 -3.09 -50.76 52.17
CA MET A 1 -4.46 -50.35 52.55
C MET A 1 -4.40 -49.69 53.93
N ARG A 2 -4.82 -48.42 54.06
CA ARG A 2 -5.43 -47.70 55.23
C ARG A 2 -5.19 -48.21 56.68
N VAL A 3 -4.96 -47.40 57.75
CA VAL A 3 -5.22 -45.96 58.04
C VAL A 3 -4.19 -45.35 59.03
N ASN A 4 -4.07 -44.00 59.03
CA ASN A 4 -3.29 -43.10 59.89
C ASN A 4 -3.62 -43.09 61.41
N LYS A 5 -2.88 -42.25 62.18
CA LYS A 5 -3.25 -41.75 63.52
C LYS A 5 -3.10 -40.22 63.68
N HIS A 6 -3.94 -39.68 64.58
CA HIS A 6 -4.07 -38.33 65.14
C HIS A 6 -2.90 -37.86 66.08
N LEU A 7 -2.84 -36.70 66.78
CA LEU A 7 -3.79 -35.60 67.16
C LEU A 7 -3.02 -34.29 67.62
N GLN A 8 -3.70 -33.16 67.85
CA GLN A 8 -3.19 -31.84 68.38
C GLN A 8 -3.17 -31.77 69.95
N GLY A 9 -2.78 -30.72 70.72
CA GLY A 9 -2.41 -29.28 70.58
C GLY A 9 -2.11 -28.70 72.02
N PRO A 10 -2.38 -27.42 72.43
CA PRO A 10 -2.51 -26.11 71.74
C PRO A 10 -1.96 -24.82 72.51
N ALA A 11 -2.06 -23.63 71.86
CA ALA A 11 -2.41 -22.27 72.40
C ALA A 11 -1.44 -21.25 73.13
N THR A 12 -1.61 -19.95 72.75
CA THR A 12 -1.34 -18.64 73.45
C THR A 12 0.10 -18.20 73.82
N ALA A 13 0.69 -17.04 73.40
CA ALA A 13 0.36 -15.58 73.49
C ALA A 13 0.92 -14.91 74.79
N LEU A 14 1.37 -13.63 74.92
CA LEU A 14 1.44 -12.36 74.12
C LEU A 14 2.60 -11.46 74.76
N LEU A 15 3.03 -10.20 74.47
CA LEU A 15 2.68 -9.00 73.65
C LEU A 15 3.94 -8.06 73.45
N LEU A 16 3.78 -6.86 72.84
CA LEU A 16 4.72 -5.76 72.43
C LEU A 16 5.63 -5.04 73.47
N ALA A 17 6.71 -4.42 72.95
CA ALA A 17 7.12 -3.00 73.16
C ALA A 17 7.98 -2.48 71.96
N ALA A 18 8.10 -1.16 71.74
CA ALA A 18 8.72 -0.56 70.53
C ALA A 18 9.47 0.79 70.79
N ILE A 19 9.75 1.58 69.73
CA ILE A 19 10.53 2.86 69.63
C ILE A 19 12.02 2.67 69.28
N SER A 20 12.70 3.49 68.46
CA SER A 20 12.48 3.99 67.07
C SER A 20 13.48 5.13 66.77
N ALA A 21 14.24 5.04 65.68
CA ALA A 21 15.16 6.10 65.20
C ALA A 21 15.26 6.07 63.67
N CYS A 22 15.71 7.18 63.05
CA CYS A 22 15.58 7.42 61.60
C CYS A 22 16.77 8.20 61.01
N GLY A 23 17.04 7.98 59.71
CA GLY A 23 17.94 8.80 58.87
C GLY A 23 18.86 7.96 57.97
N GLY A 24 18.87 8.11 56.64
CA GLY A 24 17.96 8.89 55.78
C GLY A 24 18.50 9.11 54.34
N GLY A 25 17.65 8.92 53.32
CA GLY A 25 17.99 8.99 51.88
C GLY A 25 18.40 7.62 51.29
N GLY A 26 18.04 7.22 50.07
CA GLY A 26 17.29 7.89 49.00
C GLY A 26 18.17 8.69 48.03
N GLY A 27 18.10 8.53 46.71
CA GLY A 27 17.28 7.55 45.96
C GLY A 27 17.24 7.81 44.44
N SER A 28 18.05 7.05 43.70
CA SER A 28 18.07 6.84 42.23
C SER A 28 19.01 5.64 41.98
N GLY A 29 18.94 4.87 40.90
CA GLY A 29 18.25 5.09 39.63
C GLY A 29 19.27 5.03 38.49
N ALA A 30 19.97 3.90 38.36
CA ALA A 30 20.99 3.65 37.34
C ALA A 30 21.12 2.14 37.12
N GLY A 31 20.65 1.65 35.96
CA GLY A 31 20.68 0.23 35.58
C GLY A 31 22.05 -0.18 35.03
N GLY A 32 23.06 -0.31 35.91
CA GLY A 32 24.38 -0.78 35.49
C GLY A 32 24.40 -2.28 35.22
N VAL A 33 24.44 -2.69 33.96
CA VAL A 33 24.66 -4.09 33.55
C VAL A 33 26.01 -4.56 34.10
N SER A 34 25.99 -5.63 34.92
CA SER A 34 27.20 -6.08 35.61
C SER A 34 27.98 -7.07 34.76
N LEU A 35 28.99 -6.58 34.04
CA LEU A 35 29.97 -7.38 33.29
C LEU A 35 30.88 -8.19 34.23
N VAL A 36 30.33 -9.25 34.83
CA VAL A 36 31.06 -10.17 35.69
C VAL A 36 31.77 -11.22 34.83
N ALA A 37 32.99 -10.88 34.38
CA ALA A 37 33.95 -11.86 33.86
C ALA A 37 34.43 -12.78 35.01
N GLY A 38 33.58 -13.73 35.39
CA GLY A 38 33.80 -14.65 36.51
C GLY A 38 33.59 -16.10 36.08
N ASP A 39 34.66 -16.89 36.24
CA ASP A 39 34.71 -18.34 35.96
C ASP A 39 33.66 -19.11 36.80
N GLN A 40 32.47 -19.28 36.23
CA GLN A 40 31.41 -20.15 36.71
C GLN A 40 31.23 -21.26 35.66
N GLY A 41 31.31 -22.51 36.12
CA GLY A 41 31.49 -23.67 35.24
C GLY A 41 30.36 -23.87 34.25
N GLU A 42 30.72 -24.48 33.11
CA GLU A 42 29.85 -24.79 31.97
C GLU A 42 28.47 -25.32 32.41
N ASP A 43 27.43 -24.64 31.95
CA ASP A 43 26.06 -25.11 32.06
C ASP A 43 25.96 -26.45 31.30
N PRO A 44 25.50 -27.57 31.92
CA PRO A 44 25.48 -28.88 31.25
C PRO A 44 24.47 -28.99 30.09
N VAL A 45 23.88 -27.87 29.65
CA VAL A 45 23.05 -27.73 28.45
C VAL A 45 23.66 -26.69 27.47
N VAL A 46 24.99 -26.68 27.31
CA VAL A 46 25.61 -26.20 26.06
C VAL A 46 25.22 -27.17 24.95
N VAL A 47 24.15 -26.84 24.22
CA VAL A 47 23.69 -27.65 23.09
C VAL A 47 24.64 -27.44 21.91
N GLU A 48 25.02 -28.52 21.23
CA GLU A 48 25.87 -28.51 20.03
C GLU A 48 25.06 -28.12 18.78
N ILE A 49 24.48 -26.91 18.81
CA ILE A 49 23.72 -26.32 17.72
C ILE A 49 24.67 -25.44 16.89
N PRO A 50 24.80 -25.67 15.56
CA PRO A 50 25.58 -24.80 14.71
C PRO A 50 25.00 -23.38 14.68
N ILE A 51 25.87 -22.40 14.84
CA ILE A 51 25.55 -20.97 14.79
C ILE A 51 26.07 -20.42 13.47
N ALA A 52 25.18 -19.79 12.70
CA ALA A 52 25.49 -19.11 11.45
C ALA A 52 25.30 -17.61 11.63
N TYR A 53 26.23 -16.80 11.13
CA TYR A 53 26.18 -15.34 11.27
C TYR A 53 26.86 -14.63 10.09
N ILE A 54 26.41 -13.41 9.81
CA ILE A 54 26.98 -12.54 8.78
C ILE A 54 27.77 -11.43 9.45
N ARG A 55 29.03 -11.25 9.06
CA ARG A 55 29.84 -10.06 9.38
C ARG A 55 30.13 -9.26 8.13
N ARG A 56 30.27 -7.94 8.25
CA ARG A 56 30.65 -7.03 7.17
C ARG A 56 31.38 -5.79 7.72
N PRO A 57 32.09 -5.00 6.90
CA PRO A 57 32.47 -3.65 7.27
C PRO A 57 31.25 -2.80 7.64
N ILE A 58 31.39 -1.86 8.56
CA ILE A 58 30.38 -0.81 8.79
C ILE A 58 30.18 -0.04 7.47
N PRO A 59 28.96 0.08 6.93
CA PRO A 59 28.71 0.79 5.67
C PRO A 59 28.85 2.30 5.85
N GLN A 60 29.16 3.02 4.76
CA GLN A 60 29.35 4.48 4.80
C GLN A 60 28.04 5.26 4.87
N GLU A 61 26.98 4.70 4.29
CA GLU A 61 25.61 5.19 4.30
C GLU A 61 24.71 4.01 4.70
N ILE A 62 23.62 4.29 5.43
CA ILE A 62 22.71 3.25 5.92
C ILE A 62 21.55 3.15 4.93
N SER A 63 21.32 1.95 4.39
CA SER A 63 20.24 1.69 3.44
C SER A 63 18.86 1.96 4.06
N ASP A 64 17.99 2.65 3.31
CA ASP A 64 16.56 2.74 3.59
C ASP A 64 15.93 1.34 3.42
N LEU A 65 14.96 0.96 4.26
CA LEU A 65 14.21 -0.29 4.05
C LEU A 65 13.42 -0.32 2.73
N ARG A 66 13.18 0.85 2.14
CA ARG A 66 12.51 1.03 0.85
C ARG A 66 13.45 0.83 -0.35
N ASP A 67 14.77 0.73 -0.10
CA ASP A 67 15.75 0.10 -1.00
C ASP A 67 16.11 -1.31 -0.48
N PRO A 68 15.30 -2.34 -0.81
CA PRO A 68 15.62 -3.73 -0.48
C PRO A 68 16.64 -4.36 -1.44
N LEU A 69 17.13 -3.63 -2.45
CA LEU A 69 18.05 -4.12 -3.48
C LEU A 69 19.51 -3.67 -3.26
N ALA A 70 19.72 -2.74 -2.31
CA ALA A 70 20.96 -2.16 -1.83
C ALA A 70 22.11 -3.16 -1.77
N PHE A 71 23.26 -2.79 -2.34
CA PHE A 71 24.46 -3.62 -2.37
C PHE A 71 25.56 -3.02 -1.48
N ASN A 72 25.80 -3.67 -0.34
CA ASN A 72 26.75 -3.28 0.71
C ASN A 72 27.96 -4.25 0.71
N PRO A 73 28.94 -4.07 -0.21
CA PRO A 73 29.99 -5.06 -0.45
C PRO A 73 30.96 -5.25 0.72
N GLY A 74 31.32 -6.50 0.98
CA GLY A 74 32.25 -6.91 2.03
C GLY A 74 31.65 -7.89 3.04
N ALA A 75 30.46 -8.42 2.80
CA ALA A 75 29.84 -9.39 3.69
C ALA A 75 30.53 -10.77 3.60
N GLU A 76 30.68 -11.41 4.75
CA GLU A 76 31.21 -12.76 4.94
C GLU A 76 30.22 -13.58 5.79
N LEU A 77 29.92 -14.80 5.35
CA LEU A 77 29.03 -15.74 6.05
C LEU A 77 29.89 -16.80 6.77
N LEU A 78 29.76 -16.86 8.09
CA LEU A 78 30.51 -17.79 8.93
C LEU A 78 29.58 -18.76 9.68
N VAL A 79 29.99 -20.02 9.78
CA VAL A 79 29.33 -21.07 10.54
C VAL A 79 30.28 -21.70 11.56
N ARG A 80 29.81 -21.94 12.77
CA ARG A 80 30.58 -22.58 13.85
C ARG A 80 29.78 -23.64 14.56
N GLU A 81 30.45 -24.64 15.13
CA GLU A 81 29.83 -25.83 15.73
C GLU A 81 28.83 -25.58 16.88
N ARG A 82 29.00 -24.48 17.63
CA ARG A 82 28.31 -24.26 18.92
C ARG A 82 28.32 -22.78 19.33
N ALA A 83 27.32 -22.36 20.12
CA ALA A 83 27.24 -21.00 20.68
C ALA A 83 28.31 -20.73 21.76
N SER A 84 29.56 -20.52 21.35
CA SER A 84 30.69 -20.17 22.21
C SER A 84 31.65 -19.19 21.50
N THR A 85 32.28 -18.31 22.28
CA THR A 85 33.37 -17.41 21.84
C THR A 85 34.72 -18.11 21.66
N THR A 86 34.80 -19.43 21.88
CA THR A 86 36.03 -20.24 21.78
C THR A 86 35.93 -21.40 20.80
N ALA A 87 34.93 -21.38 19.91
CA ALA A 87 34.79 -22.37 18.84
C ALA A 87 35.33 -21.80 17.52
N ASP A 88 35.90 -22.66 16.67
CA ASP A 88 36.44 -22.25 15.37
C ASP A 88 35.30 -21.97 14.37
N ASP A 89 35.41 -20.88 13.62
CA ASP A 89 34.48 -20.52 12.55
C ASP A 89 34.94 -21.04 11.17
N ILE A 90 33.98 -21.45 10.36
CA ILE A 90 34.13 -21.87 8.96
C ILE A 90 33.57 -20.74 8.08
N ASP A 91 34.43 -20.09 7.31
CA ASP A 91 34.01 -19.13 6.28
C ASP A 91 33.46 -19.89 5.06
N ILE A 92 32.21 -19.59 4.70
CA ILE A 92 31.50 -20.16 3.55
C ILE A 92 31.72 -19.28 2.29
N THR A 93 32.07 -18.01 2.47
CA THR A 93 32.12 -16.97 1.43
C THR A 93 33.08 -17.34 0.29
N GLU A 94 34.22 -17.96 0.59
CA GLU A 94 35.15 -18.46 -0.42
C GLU A 94 34.55 -19.53 -1.34
N GLN A 95 33.56 -20.32 -0.88
CA GLN A 95 32.85 -21.27 -1.76
C GLN A 95 31.96 -20.54 -2.77
N LEU A 96 31.20 -19.54 -2.31
CA LEU A 96 30.33 -18.70 -3.17
C LEU A 96 31.18 -17.98 -4.22
N ARG A 97 32.31 -17.40 -3.80
CA ARG A 97 33.31 -16.75 -4.66
C ARG A 97 33.86 -17.71 -5.71
N ALA A 98 34.24 -18.94 -5.32
CA ALA A 98 34.75 -19.92 -6.26
C ALA A 98 33.70 -20.35 -7.31
N ILE A 99 32.47 -20.62 -6.88
CA ILE A 99 31.35 -21.04 -7.74
C ILE A 99 30.97 -19.92 -8.72
N ALA A 100 30.85 -18.68 -8.24
CA ALA A 100 30.54 -17.52 -9.09
C ALA A 100 31.70 -17.18 -10.04
N ALA A 101 32.96 -17.31 -9.60
CA ALA A 101 34.13 -17.03 -10.43
C ALA A 101 34.27 -18.03 -11.60
N GLU A 102 34.04 -19.33 -11.37
CA GLU A 102 34.01 -20.32 -12.45
C GLU A 102 32.92 -20.01 -13.47
N GLU A 103 31.73 -19.62 -13.03
CA GLU A 103 30.60 -19.31 -13.92
C GLU A 103 30.77 -18.00 -14.71
N LEU A 104 31.29 -16.95 -14.07
CA LEU A 104 31.52 -15.64 -14.68
C LEU A 104 32.84 -15.59 -15.50
N GLY A 105 33.74 -16.56 -15.31
CA GLY A 105 35.03 -16.62 -15.99
C GLY A 105 36.04 -15.58 -15.49
N VAL A 106 35.93 -15.19 -14.22
CA VAL A 106 36.77 -14.18 -13.55
C VAL A 106 37.66 -14.82 -12.47
N ASP A 107 38.50 -14.02 -11.81
CA ASP A 107 39.23 -14.45 -10.62
C ASP A 107 38.36 -14.26 -9.36
N SER A 108 38.38 -15.19 -8.41
CA SER A 108 37.56 -15.13 -7.20
C SER A 108 37.93 -13.97 -6.27
N SER A 109 39.16 -13.45 -6.37
CA SER A 109 39.60 -12.25 -5.68
C SER A 109 39.11 -10.94 -6.32
N ALA A 110 38.58 -10.99 -7.55
CA ALA A 110 38.01 -9.84 -8.26
C ALA A 110 36.48 -9.73 -8.13
N LEU A 111 35.87 -10.51 -7.23
CA LEU A 111 34.45 -10.41 -6.87
C LEU A 111 34.29 -9.61 -5.57
N MET A 112 33.37 -8.65 -5.58
CA MET A 112 32.77 -8.11 -4.37
C MET A 112 31.52 -8.93 -4.02
N VAL A 113 31.28 -9.13 -2.72
CA VAL A 113 30.22 -10.02 -2.21
C VAL A 113 29.39 -9.26 -1.19
N ASP A 114 28.08 -9.37 -1.31
CA ASP A 114 27.12 -9.03 -0.26
C ASP A 114 26.19 -10.24 -0.01
N ILE A 115 25.77 -10.41 1.24
CA ILE A 115 25.01 -11.54 1.78
C ILE A 115 24.01 -10.97 2.80
N LYS A 116 22.75 -11.43 2.78
CA LYS A 116 21.73 -11.06 3.77
C LYS A 116 20.62 -12.11 3.88
N ASP A 117 19.76 -11.91 4.87
CA ASP A 117 18.51 -12.62 5.09
C ASP A 117 18.71 -14.14 5.32
N LEU A 118 19.44 -14.47 6.37
CA LEU A 118 19.88 -15.81 6.71
C LEU A 118 18.82 -16.61 7.48
N GLU A 119 18.52 -17.84 7.02
CA GLU A 119 17.51 -18.74 7.58
C GLU A 119 18.00 -20.20 7.62
N SER A 120 17.44 -21.04 8.50
CA SER A 120 17.73 -22.49 8.55
C SER A 120 16.52 -23.35 8.21
N SER A 121 16.76 -24.57 7.75
CA SER A 121 15.73 -25.59 7.59
C SER A 121 15.16 -26.02 8.95
N TYR A 122 13.94 -26.54 8.98
CA TYR A 122 13.28 -26.93 10.24
C TYR A 122 13.96 -28.11 10.93
N ASP A 123 14.72 -28.94 10.23
CA ASP A 123 15.50 -30.03 10.81
C ASP A 123 16.91 -29.61 11.28
N GLY A 124 17.35 -28.39 10.96
CA GLY A 124 18.68 -27.85 11.26
C GLY A 124 19.82 -28.32 10.32
N SER A 125 19.50 -28.95 9.19
CA SER A 125 20.52 -29.51 8.26
C SER A 125 21.03 -28.54 7.20
N THR A 126 20.25 -27.52 6.84
CA THR A 126 20.51 -26.64 5.68
C THR A 126 20.33 -25.18 6.07
N LEU A 127 21.19 -24.30 5.56
CA LEU A 127 21.01 -22.85 5.60
C LEU A 127 20.55 -22.35 4.23
N ILE A 128 19.73 -21.30 4.19
CA ILE A 128 19.44 -20.51 2.98
C ILE A 128 19.62 -19.02 3.27
N PHE A 129 20.00 -18.27 2.23
CA PHE A 129 20.25 -16.83 2.30
C PHE A 129 20.27 -16.21 0.90
N ALA A 130 20.19 -14.89 0.83
CA ALA A 130 20.40 -14.14 -0.40
C ALA A 130 21.87 -13.68 -0.51
N ALA A 131 22.47 -13.76 -1.69
CA ALA A 131 23.80 -13.17 -1.95
C ALA A 131 23.93 -12.64 -3.39
N ARG A 132 24.60 -11.49 -3.54
CA ARG A 132 24.95 -10.84 -4.82
C ARG A 132 26.46 -10.80 -4.95
N LEU A 133 27.01 -11.29 -6.07
CA LEU A 133 28.45 -11.38 -6.32
C LEU A 133 28.80 -10.62 -7.60
N VAL A 134 29.52 -9.49 -7.44
CA VAL A 134 29.70 -8.47 -8.46
C VAL A 134 31.19 -8.33 -8.83
N PRO A 135 31.60 -8.56 -10.10
CA PRO A 135 32.96 -8.30 -10.54
C PRO A 135 33.40 -6.85 -10.36
N GLU A 136 34.67 -6.64 -9.98
CA GLU A 136 35.26 -5.30 -9.99
C GLU A 136 35.47 -4.77 -11.43
N PRO A 137 35.26 -3.45 -11.66
CA PRO A 137 34.72 -2.46 -10.73
C PRO A 137 33.19 -2.60 -10.60
N VAL A 138 32.68 -2.55 -9.36
CA VAL A 138 31.25 -2.77 -9.04
C VAL A 138 30.31 -1.93 -9.90
N ALA A 139 30.58 -0.62 -9.99
CA ALA A 139 29.76 0.35 -10.75
C ALA A 139 29.72 0.13 -12.28
N ALA A 140 30.41 -0.88 -12.82
CA ALA A 140 30.32 -1.28 -14.23
C ALA A 140 29.69 -2.68 -14.42
N ASN A 141 29.37 -3.39 -13.33
CA ASN A 141 28.90 -4.77 -13.35
C ASN A 141 27.66 -5.01 -12.47
N LEU A 142 27.25 -4.06 -11.62
CA LEU A 142 26.11 -4.21 -10.71
C LEU A 142 24.83 -4.61 -11.47
N GLU A 143 24.48 -3.87 -12.53
CA GLU A 143 23.32 -4.14 -13.40
C GLU A 143 23.46 -5.39 -14.30
N LEU A 144 24.62 -6.06 -14.24
CA LEU A 144 24.86 -7.33 -14.94
C LEU A 144 24.79 -8.54 -13.97
N THR A 145 24.35 -8.29 -12.73
CA THR A 145 24.28 -9.28 -11.63
C THR A 145 23.04 -9.10 -10.78
N THR A 146 22.48 -10.21 -10.31
CA THR A 146 21.29 -10.23 -9.44
C THR A 146 21.62 -10.73 -8.04
N TRP A 147 20.81 -10.32 -7.06
CA TRP A 147 20.62 -11.07 -5.82
C TRP A 147 20.10 -12.47 -6.16
N ASN A 148 20.79 -13.51 -5.68
CA ASN A 148 20.41 -14.90 -5.91
C ASN A 148 20.25 -15.65 -4.59
N LEU A 149 19.36 -16.64 -4.58
CA LEU A 149 19.17 -17.53 -3.44
C LEU A 149 20.23 -18.64 -3.43
N TRP A 150 20.90 -18.78 -2.30
CA TRP A 150 21.94 -19.78 -2.03
C TRP A 150 21.52 -20.69 -0.88
N GLN A 151 22.11 -21.88 -0.85
CA GLN A 151 22.00 -22.85 0.22
C GLN A 151 23.37 -23.39 0.64
N PHE A 152 23.47 -23.78 1.91
CA PHE A 152 24.64 -24.47 2.47
C PHE A 152 24.19 -25.67 3.30
N ASP A 153 24.71 -26.86 2.97
CA ASP A 153 24.40 -28.11 3.67
C ASP A 153 25.42 -28.36 4.80
N LEU A 154 24.93 -28.52 6.03
CA LEU A 154 25.75 -28.60 7.24
C LEU A 154 26.36 -29.99 7.50
N GLU A 155 25.90 -31.05 6.83
CA GLU A 155 26.50 -32.41 6.96
C GLU A 155 27.67 -32.60 5.98
N THR A 156 27.53 -32.06 4.77
CA THR A 156 28.53 -32.14 3.69
C THR A 156 29.53 -30.98 3.71
N GLY A 157 29.10 -29.80 4.14
CA GLY A 157 29.88 -28.56 4.07
C GLY A 157 29.94 -27.94 2.67
N GLU A 158 29.00 -28.25 1.78
CA GLU A 158 28.95 -27.75 0.39
C GLU A 158 27.94 -26.60 0.21
N ALA A 159 28.38 -25.50 -0.40
CA ALA A 159 27.51 -24.39 -0.82
C ALA A 159 27.02 -24.56 -2.27
N SER A 160 25.79 -24.11 -2.58
CA SER A 160 25.26 -24.08 -3.95
C SER A 160 24.10 -23.08 -4.13
N TYR A 161 23.73 -22.79 -5.37
CA TYR A 161 22.51 -22.00 -5.67
C TYR A 161 21.25 -22.85 -5.44
N VAL A 162 20.25 -22.30 -4.74
CA VAL A 162 18.89 -22.89 -4.60
C VAL A 162 18.23 -23.11 -5.97
N ILE A 163 18.53 -22.23 -6.93
CA ILE A 163 18.06 -22.30 -8.31
C ILE A 163 19.28 -22.65 -9.19
N PRO A 164 19.55 -23.93 -9.53
CA PRO A 164 20.83 -24.33 -10.12
C PRO A 164 21.04 -23.83 -11.55
N SER A 165 19.95 -23.54 -12.28
CA SER A 165 20.03 -23.03 -13.65
C SER A 165 20.33 -21.53 -13.66
N ARG A 166 21.53 -21.16 -14.14
CA ARG A 166 21.93 -19.76 -14.35
C ARG A 166 20.89 -18.94 -15.10
N ILE A 167 20.33 -19.54 -16.15
CA ILE A 167 19.34 -18.89 -17.02
C ILE A 167 18.09 -18.55 -16.21
N LYS A 168 17.54 -19.49 -15.44
CA LYS A 168 16.33 -19.25 -14.63
C LYS A 168 16.57 -18.23 -13.52
N ARG A 169 17.67 -18.34 -12.78
CA ARG A 169 17.92 -17.39 -11.67
C ARG A 169 18.25 -15.97 -12.12
N ASN A 170 18.54 -15.73 -13.40
CA ASN A 170 18.71 -14.38 -13.98
C ASN A 170 17.62 -14.04 -15.02
N GLU A 171 16.52 -14.80 -15.06
CA GLU A 171 15.44 -14.65 -16.06
C GLU A 171 14.63 -13.37 -15.79
N GLY A 172 14.83 -12.36 -16.64
CA GLY A 172 14.23 -11.03 -16.51
C GLY A 172 15.15 -9.95 -15.93
N LEU A 173 16.44 -10.21 -15.70
CA LEU A 173 17.40 -9.17 -15.26
C LEU A 173 17.36 -7.94 -16.20
N GLU A 174 17.32 -8.15 -17.51
CA GLU A 174 17.24 -7.10 -18.51
C GLU A 174 15.89 -6.34 -18.54
N THR A 175 14.96 -6.70 -17.66
CA THR A 175 13.65 -6.06 -17.47
C THR A 175 13.41 -5.64 -16.01
N GLY A 176 14.46 -5.53 -15.18
CA GLY A 176 14.38 -5.19 -13.74
C GLY A 176 14.01 -6.35 -12.81
N GLY A 177 13.80 -7.54 -13.37
CA GLY A 177 13.44 -8.76 -12.66
C GLY A 177 14.63 -9.51 -12.04
N ALA A 178 14.31 -10.69 -11.49
CA ALA A 178 15.28 -11.70 -11.02
C ALA A 178 16.18 -11.31 -9.83
N GLN A 179 15.95 -10.17 -9.16
CA GLN A 179 16.53 -9.91 -7.85
C GLN A 179 15.76 -10.74 -6.81
N ASP A 180 16.38 -11.75 -6.20
CA ASP A 180 15.76 -12.64 -5.22
C ASP A 180 16.38 -12.47 -3.82
N ILE A 181 15.57 -12.08 -2.84
CA ILE A 181 16.00 -11.75 -1.46
C ILE A 181 15.06 -12.38 -0.42
N ALA A 182 15.42 -12.31 0.86
CA ALA A 182 14.64 -12.76 2.01
C ALA A 182 13.98 -14.17 1.88
N PRO A 183 14.78 -15.25 1.69
CA PRO A 183 14.25 -16.60 1.52
C PRO A 183 13.91 -17.29 2.85
N HIS A 184 12.78 -17.98 2.90
CA HIS A 184 12.34 -18.79 4.04
C HIS A 184 11.73 -20.12 3.61
N PHE A 185 12.03 -21.19 4.34
CA PHE A 185 11.48 -22.51 4.08
C PHE A 185 9.96 -22.56 4.36
N LEU A 186 9.19 -23.12 3.43
CA LEU A 186 7.84 -23.62 3.68
C LEU A 186 7.92 -25.05 4.29
N PRO A 187 6.86 -25.57 4.93
CA PRO A 187 6.90 -26.88 5.59
C PRO A 187 6.88 -28.09 4.63
N ASP A 188 7.01 -27.88 3.31
CA ASP A 188 6.91 -28.88 2.25
C ASP A 188 7.97 -28.71 1.13
N ASP A 189 9.24 -28.53 1.53
CA ASP A 189 10.46 -28.40 0.68
C ASP A 189 10.49 -27.18 -0.28
N ARG A 190 9.39 -26.44 -0.42
CA ARG A 190 9.31 -25.17 -1.16
C ARG A 190 9.94 -24.03 -0.36
N ILE A 191 10.31 -22.94 -1.05
CA ILE A 191 10.85 -21.72 -0.44
C ILE A 191 9.97 -20.54 -0.82
N VAL A 192 9.56 -19.72 0.15
CA VAL A 192 8.98 -18.39 -0.07
C VAL A 192 10.09 -17.35 0.00
N PHE A 193 10.04 -16.32 -0.84
CA PHE A 193 11.07 -15.28 -0.93
C PHE A 193 10.48 -13.99 -1.54
N SER A 194 11.15 -12.86 -1.34
CA SER A 194 10.76 -11.58 -1.96
C SER A 194 11.54 -11.37 -3.25
N SER A 195 10.89 -10.95 -4.33
CA SER A 195 11.53 -10.88 -5.65
C SER A 195 10.87 -9.92 -6.63
N THR A 196 11.69 -9.35 -7.50
CA THR A 196 11.28 -8.42 -8.58
C THR A 196 10.83 -9.13 -9.86
N ARG A 197 10.86 -10.47 -9.91
CA ARG A 197 10.54 -11.27 -11.12
C ARG A 197 9.23 -10.91 -11.79
N GLN A 198 8.17 -10.68 -11.02
CA GLN A 198 6.86 -10.18 -11.45
C GLN A 198 6.27 -10.82 -12.73
N ALA A 199 6.63 -12.07 -13.07
CA ALA A 199 6.44 -12.60 -14.43
C ALA A 199 4.96 -12.69 -14.86
N THR A 200 4.06 -13.01 -13.92
CA THR A 200 2.61 -13.01 -14.13
C THR A 200 2.10 -11.61 -14.49
N SER A 201 2.73 -10.57 -13.93
CA SER A 201 2.42 -9.17 -14.24
C SER A 201 3.03 -8.75 -15.58
N GLN A 202 4.28 -9.13 -15.89
CA GLN A 202 4.91 -8.86 -17.19
C GLN A 202 4.13 -9.48 -18.36
N ALA A 203 3.68 -10.74 -18.25
CA ALA A 203 2.87 -11.39 -19.28
C ALA A 203 1.53 -10.65 -19.51
N ARG A 204 0.90 -10.21 -18.42
CA ARG A 204 -0.36 -9.44 -18.44
C ARG A 204 -0.20 -8.08 -19.12
N GLN A 205 0.97 -7.44 -19.02
CA GLN A 205 1.26 -6.19 -19.71
C GLN A 205 1.24 -6.34 -21.23
N LEU A 206 1.83 -7.43 -21.76
CA LEU A 206 1.72 -7.76 -23.19
C LEU A 206 0.28 -8.03 -23.61
N ASP A 207 -0.46 -8.81 -22.83
CA ASP A 207 -1.89 -9.09 -23.04
C ASP A 207 -2.78 -7.84 -22.97
N GLU A 208 -2.32 -6.77 -22.33
CA GLU A 208 -2.99 -5.46 -22.28
C GLU A 208 -2.62 -4.53 -23.46
N GLY A 209 -1.74 -4.97 -24.36
CA GLY A 209 -1.28 -4.22 -25.52
C GLY A 209 -0.09 -3.30 -25.25
N ARG A 210 0.52 -3.38 -24.06
CA ARG A 210 1.73 -2.62 -23.73
C ARG A 210 2.91 -3.27 -24.47
N ALA A 211 3.65 -2.50 -25.26
CA ALA A 211 4.66 -3.04 -26.18
C ALA A 211 6.01 -3.39 -25.53
N LEU A 212 6.11 -3.30 -24.20
CA LEU A 212 7.34 -3.45 -23.41
C LEU A 212 7.16 -4.48 -22.30
N LEU A 213 8.25 -5.15 -21.92
CA LEU A 213 8.35 -6.04 -20.77
C LEU A 213 9.23 -5.37 -19.71
N PHE A 214 8.69 -5.14 -18.52
CA PHE A 214 9.39 -4.58 -17.36
C PHE A 214 8.73 -5.05 -16.06
N ALA A 215 9.54 -5.29 -15.03
CA ALA A 215 9.08 -5.31 -13.65
C ALA A 215 8.62 -3.89 -13.30
N ALA A 216 7.41 -3.76 -12.74
CA ALA A 216 6.89 -2.48 -12.31
C ALA A 216 7.75 -1.92 -11.18
N LEU A 217 8.10 -0.64 -11.27
CA LEU A 217 8.64 0.09 -10.12
C LEU A 217 7.63 0.14 -8.97
N ASP A 218 8.14 0.50 -7.79
CA ASP A 218 7.35 0.83 -6.61
C ASP A 218 6.44 2.08 -6.81
N GLU A 219 6.09 2.79 -5.74
CA GLU A 219 5.20 3.95 -5.77
C GLU A 219 5.90 5.30 -5.56
N ASP A 220 7.13 5.32 -5.02
CA ASP A 220 8.02 6.49 -5.14
C ASP A 220 8.64 6.52 -6.55
N GLY A 221 8.91 5.35 -7.13
CA GLY A 221 9.43 5.15 -8.47
C GLY A 221 10.95 4.99 -8.52
N ASP A 222 11.56 4.49 -7.46
CA ASP A 222 13.01 4.32 -7.34
C ASP A 222 13.48 2.91 -7.74
N ASP A 223 12.81 1.84 -7.30
CA ASP A 223 13.23 0.44 -7.54
C ASP A 223 12.11 -0.47 -8.11
N PRO A 224 12.44 -1.54 -8.85
CA PRO A 224 11.48 -2.59 -9.20
C PRO A 224 10.86 -3.24 -7.96
N ALA A 225 9.52 -3.24 -7.85
CA ALA A 225 8.83 -3.66 -6.64
C ALA A 225 9.12 -5.14 -6.29
N ALA A 226 9.75 -5.35 -5.13
CA ALA A 226 10.09 -6.67 -4.60
C ALA A 226 8.87 -7.25 -3.87
N VAL A 227 8.30 -8.34 -4.40
CA VAL A 227 7.05 -8.93 -3.89
C VAL A 227 7.18 -10.44 -3.68
N LEU A 228 6.33 -11.04 -2.84
CA LEU A 228 6.44 -12.45 -2.47
C LEU A 228 6.19 -13.40 -3.64
N HIS A 229 7.13 -14.32 -3.81
CA HIS A 229 7.12 -15.45 -4.73
C HIS A 229 7.38 -16.77 -3.96
N ILE A 230 6.98 -17.90 -4.55
CA ILE A 230 7.34 -19.25 -4.09
C ILE A 230 8.15 -19.96 -5.17
N TYR A 231 9.22 -20.64 -4.75
CA TYR A 231 10.00 -21.58 -5.56
C TYR A 231 9.64 -23.02 -5.19
N ASP A 232 9.24 -23.80 -6.19
CA ASP A 232 8.97 -25.24 -6.09
C ASP A 232 9.93 -26.01 -7.03
N PRO A 233 10.96 -26.70 -6.48
CA PRO A 233 11.94 -27.43 -7.30
C PRO A 233 11.38 -28.70 -7.98
N LEU A 234 10.13 -29.09 -7.68
CA LEU A 234 9.46 -30.26 -8.27
C LEU A 234 8.65 -29.86 -9.52
N LEU A 235 8.14 -28.63 -9.60
CA LEU A 235 7.32 -28.10 -10.71
C LEU A 235 8.15 -27.68 -11.93
N ARG A 236 8.84 -28.62 -12.56
CA ARG A 236 9.73 -28.37 -13.71
C ARG A 236 9.06 -27.66 -14.90
N GLY A 237 9.42 -26.40 -15.11
CA GLY A 237 8.87 -25.51 -16.15
C GLY A 237 7.94 -24.42 -15.59
N GLU A 238 7.45 -24.60 -14.37
CA GLU A 238 6.52 -23.73 -13.64
C GLU A 238 7.02 -23.56 -12.19
N GLU A 239 8.34 -23.54 -11.97
CA GLU A 239 8.96 -23.58 -10.63
C GLU A 239 8.70 -22.31 -9.80
N PHE A 240 8.24 -21.22 -10.40
CA PHE A 240 8.00 -19.94 -9.74
C PHE A 240 6.51 -19.58 -9.74
N GLN A 241 5.96 -19.27 -8.56
CA GLN A 241 4.63 -18.70 -8.40
C GLN A 241 4.73 -17.33 -7.71
N GLN A 242 4.35 -16.25 -8.38
CA GLN A 242 4.08 -14.96 -7.73
C GLN A 242 2.80 -15.12 -6.88
N ILE A 243 2.85 -14.77 -5.59
CA ILE A 243 1.71 -14.90 -4.66
C ILE A 243 1.20 -13.56 -4.12
N SER A 244 1.90 -12.46 -4.41
CA SER A 244 1.49 -11.11 -4.00
C SER A 244 1.74 -10.09 -5.10
N PHE A 245 0.89 -9.06 -5.12
CA PHE A 245 0.76 -8.07 -6.18
C PHE A 245 0.66 -6.66 -5.58
N ASN A 246 1.50 -6.39 -4.59
CA ASN A 246 1.68 -5.06 -4.04
C ASN A 246 2.19 -4.10 -5.14
N ARG A 247 1.91 -2.80 -4.96
CA ARG A 247 2.49 -1.73 -5.78
C ARG A 247 3.78 -1.17 -5.21
N SER A 248 4.02 -1.39 -3.92
CA SER A 248 5.28 -1.18 -3.21
C SER A 248 5.86 -2.55 -2.77
N HIS A 249 6.75 -2.61 -1.79
CA HIS A 249 7.46 -3.86 -1.42
C HIS A 249 6.73 -4.75 -0.40
N ASP A 250 6.90 -6.07 -0.53
CA ASP A 250 6.59 -7.08 0.49
C ASP A 250 7.89 -7.81 0.87
N LEU A 251 8.29 -7.70 2.14
CA LEU A 251 9.64 -7.97 2.68
C LEU A 251 9.62 -8.92 3.89
N ASP A 252 10.79 -9.46 4.27
CA ASP A 252 11.02 -10.30 5.46
C ASP A 252 9.99 -11.44 5.70
N PRO A 253 9.64 -12.29 4.71
CA PRO A 253 8.68 -13.37 4.91
C PRO A 253 9.21 -14.45 5.87
N THR A 254 8.46 -14.71 6.94
CA THR A 254 8.61 -15.84 7.86
C THR A 254 7.35 -16.71 7.84
N VAL A 255 7.44 -17.98 8.20
CA VAL A 255 6.25 -18.86 8.32
C VAL A 255 5.81 -18.95 9.78
N MET A 256 4.53 -18.72 10.06
CA MET A 256 3.92 -18.90 11.38
C MET A 256 3.53 -20.36 11.64
N ALA A 257 3.30 -20.73 12.90
CA ALA A 257 3.00 -22.12 13.30
C ALA A 257 1.71 -22.70 12.67
N ASP A 258 0.77 -21.85 12.25
CA ASP A 258 -0.46 -22.21 11.54
C ASP A 258 -0.27 -22.43 10.02
N GLY A 259 0.91 -22.08 9.50
CA GLY A 259 1.28 -22.18 8.09
C GLY A 259 0.93 -20.96 7.24
N GLU A 260 0.34 -19.89 7.79
CA GLU A 260 0.26 -18.60 7.08
C GLU A 260 1.67 -17.94 7.09
N ILE A 261 2.03 -17.30 5.97
CA ILE A 261 3.26 -16.53 5.82
C ILE A 261 3.01 -15.14 6.43
N LEU A 262 3.88 -14.73 7.34
CA LEU A 262 3.92 -13.40 7.98
C LEU A 262 5.06 -12.61 7.35
N PHE A 263 4.82 -11.35 7.00
CA PHE A 263 5.79 -10.51 6.30
C PHE A 263 5.56 -9.03 6.61
N SER A 264 6.55 -8.20 6.33
CA SER A 264 6.46 -6.73 6.40
C SER A 264 6.04 -6.19 5.03
N ARG A 265 5.02 -5.35 4.98
CA ARG A 265 4.53 -4.71 3.74
C ARG A 265 4.70 -3.20 3.82
N TRP A 266 5.32 -2.61 2.81
CA TRP A 266 5.26 -1.19 2.54
C TRP A 266 3.95 -0.87 1.80
N ASN A 267 3.19 0.13 2.27
CA ASN A 267 2.09 0.73 1.52
C ASN A 267 2.35 2.24 1.40
N ASN A 268 2.71 2.72 0.22
CA ASN A 268 2.91 4.15 -0.06
C ASN A 268 1.57 4.83 -0.43
N SER A 269 0.66 4.90 0.53
CA SER A 269 -0.62 5.62 0.39
C SER A 269 -0.55 7.01 1.04
N THR A 270 -1.68 7.70 1.18
CA THR A 270 -1.76 8.99 1.91
C THR A 270 -1.15 8.94 3.33
N GLU A 271 -1.08 7.76 3.94
CA GLU A 271 -0.25 7.48 5.12
C GLU A 271 0.79 6.40 4.77
N ASP A 272 2.03 6.79 4.47
CA ASP A 272 3.13 5.82 4.30
C ASP A 272 3.36 5.03 5.61
N HIS A 273 3.36 3.69 5.52
CA HIS A 273 3.68 2.76 6.60
C HIS A 273 4.32 1.47 6.06
N ILE A 274 5.29 0.93 6.82
CA ILE A 274 5.69 -0.48 6.75
C ILE A 274 5.09 -1.22 7.96
N SER A 275 4.13 -2.10 7.71
CA SER A 275 3.39 -2.84 8.74
C SER A 275 3.30 -4.34 8.45
N LEU A 276 2.86 -5.13 9.43
CA LEU A 276 2.83 -6.59 9.34
C LEU A 276 1.55 -7.10 8.66
N TYR A 277 1.73 -7.96 7.67
CA TYR A 277 0.67 -8.63 6.91
C TYR A 277 0.84 -10.15 7.00
N ARG A 278 -0.22 -10.88 6.60
CA ARG A 278 -0.17 -12.33 6.43
C ARG A 278 -0.91 -12.79 5.18
N ILE A 279 -0.47 -13.91 4.61
CA ILE A 279 -0.98 -14.52 3.38
C ILE A 279 -0.79 -16.04 3.43
N ARG A 280 -1.60 -16.84 2.71
CA ARG A 280 -1.40 -18.30 2.64
C ARG A 280 -0.36 -18.64 1.55
N PRO A 281 0.35 -19.79 1.65
CA PRO A 281 1.22 -20.31 0.58
C PRO A 281 0.54 -20.67 -0.76
N SER A 282 -0.71 -20.23 -0.96
CA SER A 282 -1.45 -20.29 -2.22
C SER A 282 -1.72 -18.91 -2.85
N GLY A 283 -1.36 -17.80 -2.19
CA GLY A 283 -1.67 -16.41 -2.59
C GLY A 283 -2.99 -15.87 -2.00
N ALA A 284 -3.91 -16.76 -1.64
CA ALA A 284 -5.19 -16.40 -1.04
C ALA A 284 -5.09 -16.01 0.44
N GLY A 285 -6.08 -15.27 0.92
CA GLY A 285 -6.30 -14.94 2.32
C GLY A 285 -5.44 -13.79 2.84
N LEU A 286 -4.92 -12.93 1.95
CA LEU A 286 -4.15 -11.73 2.31
C LEU A 286 -4.94 -10.89 3.33
N SER A 287 -4.28 -10.54 4.44
CA SER A 287 -4.85 -9.72 5.50
C SER A 287 -3.76 -8.84 6.11
N PRO A 288 -4.05 -7.58 6.46
CA PRO A 288 -3.30 -6.90 7.52
C PRO A 288 -3.30 -7.78 8.78
N LEU A 289 -2.19 -7.76 9.52
CA LEU A 289 -2.07 -8.42 10.83
C LEU A 289 -1.83 -7.40 11.94
N TYR A 290 -0.86 -6.50 11.75
CA TYR A 290 -0.55 -5.49 12.76
C TYR A 290 0.16 -4.25 12.20
N GLY A 291 -0.24 -3.06 12.65
CA GLY A 291 0.62 -1.86 12.63
C GLY A 291 0.30 -0.79 11.59
N ALA A 292 -0.79 -0.92 10.82
CA ALA A 292 -1.15 -0.01 9.73
C ALA A 292 -1.30 1.46 10.17
N HIS A 293 -1.77 1.69 11.40
CA HIS A 293 -1.92 3.02 12.00
C HIS A 293 -0.97 3.22 13.20
N SER A 294 0.10 2.43 13.29
CA SER A 294 1.04 2.43 14.43
C SER A 294 2.33 3.21 14.19
N ARG A 295 2.49 3.85 13.02
CA ARG A 295 3.76 4.50 12.62
C ARG A 295 4.31 5.49 13.65
N SER A 296 3.47 6.23 14.37
CA SER A 296 3.88 7.25 15.36
C SER A 296 4.01 6.74 16.81
N SER A 297 4.06 5.41 17.02
CA SER A 297 4.20 4.80 18.36
C SER A 297 5.64 4.63 18.86
N GLY A 298 6.61 5.22 18.15
CA GLY A 298 8.01 5.29 18.57
C GLY A 298 8.26 6.19 19.78
N THR A 299 9.53 6.29 20.17
CA THR A 299 9.96 7.09 21.33
C THR A 299 9.55 8.55 21.17
N ASP A 300 8.86 9.11 22.17
CA ASP A 300 8.34 10.48 22.18
C ASP A 300 7.49 10.87 20.94
N GLY A 301 6.91 9.88 20.25
CA GLY A 301 6.08 10.06 19.04
C GLY A 301 6.84 9.98 17.71
N ALA A 302 8.09 9.51 17.72
CA ALA A 302 8.88 9.28 16.51
C ALA A 302 8.25 8.21 15.59
N ASN A 303 8.59 8.27 14.30
CA ASN A 303 8.18 7.26 13.32
C ASN A 303 8.88 5.92 13.59
N ILE A 304 8.14 4.82 13.42
CA ILE A 304 8.66 3.46 13.38
C ILE A 304 7.98 2.65 12.27
N VAL A 305 8.76 1.73 11.70
CA VAL A 305 8.33 0.60 10.88
C VAL A 305 8.35 -0.69 11.72
N PHE A 306 7.78 -1.78 11.19
CA PHE A 306 7.96 -3.13 11.75
C PHE A 306 8.74 -4.00 10.74
N SER A 307 9.99 -4.31 11.05
CA SER A 307 10.88 -5.13 10.22
C SER A 307 11.23 -6.46 10.89
N ARG A 308 11.73 -7.42 10.09
CA ARG A 308 12.25 -8.73 10.50
C ARG A 308 11.32 -9.49 11.49
N PRO A 309 10.00 -9.62 11.20
CA PRO A 309 9.04 -10.18 12.13
C PRO A 309 9.27 -11.68 12.38
N ARG A 310 9.12 -12.14 13.62
CA ARG A 310 9.27 -13.56 14.02
C ARG A 310 8.24 -13.95 15.08
N GLN A 311 7.50 -15.03 14.87
CA GLN A 311 6.59 -15.58 15.91
C GLN A 311 7.39 -16.28 17.03
N LEU A 312 7.03 -16.06 18.29
CA LEU A 312 7.63 -16.68 19.47
C LEU A 312 6.90 -17.98 19.90
N ASP A 313 7.49 -18.74 20.81
CA ASP A 313 6.92 -19.99 21.33
C ASP A 313 5.60 -19.82 22.10
N ASP A 314 5.29 -18.59 22.56
CA ASP A 314 4.01 -18.25 23.18
C ASP A 314 2.94 -17.76 22.17
N GLY A 315 3.28 -17.71 20.88
CA GLY A 315 2.41 -17.31 19.78
C GLY A 315 2.43 -15.82 19.43
N ARG A 316 2.99 -14.95 20.29
CA ARG A 316 3.15 -13.51 20.00
C ARG A 316 4.15 -13.29 18.87
N ILE A 317 4.08 -12.14 18.22
CA ILE A 317 5.07 -11.74 17.22
C ILE A 317 6.10 -10.82 17.88
N ALA A 318 7.38 -11.08 17.64
CA ALA A 318 8.44 -10.10 17.84
C ALA A 318 8.76 -9.41 16.51
N ALA A 319 9.17 -8.14 16.54
CA ALA A 319 9.65 -7.40 15.37
C ALA A 319 10.73 -6.40 15.80
N LEU A 320 11.57 -5.94 14.86
CA LEU A 320 12.44 -4.77 15.07
C LEU A 320 11.69 -3.49 14.69
N THR A 321 11.95 -2.40 15.40
CA THR A 321 11.35 -1.08 15.16
C THR A 321 12.41 0.03 15.09
N HIS A 322 12.36 0.80 14.01
CA HIS A 322 13.21 1.95 13.69
C HIS A 322 12.55 2.79 12.57
N ASP A 323 13.11 3.94 12.21
CA ASP A 323 12.64 4.75 11.06
C ASP A 323 13.05 4.10 9.71
N TYR A 324 12.43 4.51 8.59
CA TYR A 324 12.65 3.94 7.24
C TYR A 324 14.10 4.04 6.77
N ALA A 325 14.66 5.24 6.89
CA ALA A 325 16.06 5.58 6.65
C ALA A 325 16.73 5.84 8.02
N PRO A 326 17.07 4.78 8.77
CA PRO A 326 17.46 4.93 10.17
C PRO A 326 18.86 5.53 10.30
N VAL A 327 19.03 6.41 11.29
CA VAL A 327 20.35 6.99 11.63
C VAL A 327 21.31 5.98 12.30
N SER A 328 20.89 4.72 12.44
CA SER A 328 21.64 3.63 13.07
C SER A 328 21.33 2.26 12.45
N LEU A 329 22.28 1.33 12.55
CA LEU A 329 22.22 -0.04 12.00
C LEU A 329 21.32 -1.00 12.81
N GLY A 330 20.28 -0.47 13.45
CA GLY A 330 19.41 -1.19 14.37
C GLY A 330 18.50 -0.29 15.21
N GLY A 331 17.59 -0.91 15.95
CA GLY A 331 16.54 -0.29 16.75
C GLY A 331 16.16 -1.16 17.96
N GLU A 332 14.91 -1.05 18.44
CA GLU A 332 14.40 -1.90 19.54
C GLU A 332 13.69 -3.14 19.02
N ILE A 333 13.72 -4.23 19.81
CA ILE A 333 12.87 -5.40 19.56
C ILE A 333 11.57 -5.23 20.35
N VAL A 334 10.41 -5.23 19.68
CA VAL A 334 9.09 -5.14 20.33
C VAL A 334 8.34 -6.48 20.32
N LEU A 335 7.56 -6.72 21.37
CA LEU A 335 6.63 -7.83 21.51
C LEU A 335 5.20 -7.38 21.21
N ILE A 336 4.61 -7.92 20.16
CA ILE A 336 3.31 -7.56 19.59
C ILE A 336 2.25 -8.61 19.98
N ASN A 337 1.13 -8.15 20.53
CA ASN A 337 -0.02 -8.98 20.89
C ASN A 337 -1.09 -8.98 19.79
N THR A 338 -0.77 -9.60 18.65
CA THR A 338 -1.67 -9.74 17.49
C THR A 338 -2.93 -10.58 17.75
N ALA A 339 -3.02 -11.23 18.92
CA ALA A 339 -4.21 -11.95 19.36
C ALA A 339 -5.29 -11.05 19.96
N ASP A 340 -4.93 -9.83 20.43
CA ASP A 340 -5.88 -8.87 21.00
C ASP A 340 -5.92 -7.51 20.27
N TYR A 341 -4.87 -7.14 19.51
CA TYR A 341 -4.72 -5.81 18.89
C TYR A 341 -4.39 -5.89 17.38
N SER A 342 -4.84 -4.89 16.62
CA SER A 342 -4.35 -4.61 15.25
C SER A 342 -3.29 -3.50 15.21
N ASP A 343 -3.24 -2.61 16.19
CA ASP A 343 -2.32 -1.46 16.19
C ASP A 343 -1.86 -1.12 17.61
N TYR A 344 -1.10 -0.04 17.77
CA TYR A 344 -0.55 0.38 19.06
C TYR A 344 -1.64 0.68 20.10
N GLU A 345 -2.70 1.42 19.76
CA GLU A 345 -3.84 1.65 20.66
C GLU A 345 -5.11 0.89 20.22
N GLN A 346 -5.07 0.17 19.10
CA GLN A 346 -6.26 -0.46 18.50
C GLN A 346 -6.45 -1.92 18.91
N GLY A 347 -7.48 -2.17 19.71
CA GLY A 347 -8.00 -3.53 19.93
C GLY A 347 -8.68 -4.09 18.67
N LEU A 348 -8.53 -5.40 18.45
CA LEU A 348 -9.35 -6.18 17.53
C LEU A 348 -10.84 -6.00 17.84
N TRP A 349 -11.77 -6.19 16.89
CA TRP A 349 -13.20 -5.91 17.08
C TRP A 349 -13.80 -6.66 18.28
N GLN A 350 -13.43 -7.92 18.46
CA GLN A 350 -13.83 -8.76 19.60
C GLN A 350 -13.33 -8.21 20.95
N ASN A 351 -12.30 -7.37 20.91
CA ASN A 351 -11.58 -6.74 22.02
C ASN A 351 -11.59 -5.20 21.92
N ALA A 352 -12.56 -4.57 21.24
CA ALA A 352 -12.56 -3.12 20.97
C ALA A 352 -12.65 -2.20 22.22
N GLY A 353 -12.72 -2.78 23.42
CA GLY A 353 -12.57 -2.12 24.72
C GLY A 353 -11.26 -2.44 25.45
N ALA A 354 -10.24 -2.94 24.74
CA ALA A 354 -8.90 -3.16 25.25
C ALA A 354 -8.24 -1.83 25.70
N SER A 355 -7.19 -1.93 26.51
CA SER A 355 -6.54 -0.75 27.09
C SER A 355 -5.07 -1.01 27.43
N GLY A 356 -4.21 -0.08 27.04
CA GLY A 356 -2.76 -0.29 27.03
C GLY A 356 -2.28 -0.59 25.61
N PRO A 357 -0.96 -0.73 25.41
CA PRO A 357 -0.39 -0.80 24.08
C PRO A 357 -0.46 -2.22 23.50
N GLY A 358 -0.74 -2.31 22.19
CA GLY A 358 -0.74 -3.56 21.43
C GLY A 358 0.65 -4.17 21.22
N HIS A 359 1.72 -3.40 21.44
CA HIS A 359 3.08 -3.91 21.56
C HIS A 359 3.86 -3.20 22.68
N ALA A 360 4.93 -3.82 23.16
CA ALA A 360 5.84 -3.24 24.15
C ALA A 360 7.29 -3.68 23.89
N PRO A 361 8.31 -2.94 24.37
CA PRO A 361 9.71 -3.38 24.35
C PRO A 361 9.88 -4.81 24.88
N LEU A 362 10.75 -5.58 24.22
CA LEU A 362 11.24 -6.88 24.70
C LEU A 362 12.30 -6.70 25.81
N THR A 363 12.85 -5.50 25.95
CA THR A 363 14.02 -5.22 26.78
C THR A 363 13.72 -4.16 27.86
N ASP A 364 14.38 -4.28 29.02
CA ASP A 364 14.34 -3.24 30.07
C ASP A 364 15.30 -2.05 29.75
N THR A 365 15.95 -2.07 28.59
CA THR A 365 16.99 -1.11 28.17
C THR A 365 16.40 0.08 27.42
N GLU A 366 16.95 1.29 27.61
CA GLU A 366 16.52 2.47 26.84
C GLU A 366 17.09 2.42 25.41
N VAL A 367 16.37 1.73 24.53
CA VAL A 367 16.55 1.80 23.09
C VAL A 367 15.53 2.79 22.53
N ARG A 368 16.01 3.78 21.77
CA ARG A 368 15.21 4.89 21.25
C ARG A 368 15.03 4.75 19.74
N SER A 369 13.89 5.23 19.24
CA SER A 369 13.59 5.34 17.80
C SER A 369 13.55 6.78 17.31
N ASP A 370 13.93 7.76 18.14
CA ASP A 370 14.22 9.12 17.71
C ASP A 370 15.72 9.31 17.44
N ASN A 371 16.11 10.49 16.96
CA ASN A 371 17.50 10.80 16.59
C ASN A 371 18.42 11.07 17.82
N LEU A 372 18.11 10.49 18.98
CA LEU A 372 18.92 10.60 20.21
C LEU A 372 19.61 9.27 20.54
N LEU A 373 20.71 9.35 21.27
CA LEU A 373 21.50 8.16 21.63
C LEU A 373 20.70 7.16 22.48
N SER A 374 20.46 5.98 21.91
CA SER A 374 19.91 4.80 22.59
C SER A 374 20.84 4.35 23.71
N ARG A 375 20.66 4.85 24.94
CA ARG A 375 21.55 4.62 26.08
C ARG A 375 21.67 3.14 26.49
N GLY A 376 20.68 2.32 26.13
CA GLY A 376 20.66 0.87 26.28
C GLY A 376 21.37 0.07 25.18
N GLY A 377 22.00 0.73 24.20
CA GLY A 377 22.50 0.09 22.98
C GLY A 377 21.41 -0.10 21.92
N GLN A 378 21.68 -0.86 20.88
CA GLN A 378 20.77 -1.04 19.73
C GLN A 378 20.85 -2.46 19.14
N TYR A 379 19.73 -3.02 18.67
CA TYR A 379 19.63 -4.37 18.13
C TYR A 379 19.50 -4.38 16.60
N GLY A 380 20.32 -5.19 15.89
CA GLY A 380 20.33 -5.26 14.42
C GLY A 380 19.60 -6.47 13.81
N SER A 381 19.50 -7.57 14.57
CA SER A 381 18.76 -8.78 14.20
C SER A 381 18.35 -9.55 15.45
N MET A 382 17.31 -10.38 15.32
CA MET A 382 16.92 -11.36 16.34
C MET A 382 16.51 -12.70 15.73
N TYR A 383 16.80 -13.80 16.42
CA TYR A 383 16.37 -15.15 16.08
C TYR A 383 15.92 -15.89 17.36
N PRO A 384 14.63 -16.17 17.55
CA PRO A 384 14.11 -16.89 18.72
C PRO A 384 14.56 -18.35 18.74
N LEU A 385 15.06 -18.83 19.88
CA LEU A 385 15.46 -20.24 20.07
C LEU A 385 14.23 -21.10 20.42
N ARG A 386 14.13 -22.27 19.78
CA ARG A 386 13.00 -23.22 19.87
C ARG A 386 13.19 -24.36 20.86
N ASP A 387 14.07 -24.14 21.85
CA ASP A 387 14.35 -25.05 22.94
C ASP A 387 13.35 -24.97 24.11
N GLY A 388 12.36 -24.08 24.02
CA GLY A 388 11.36 -23.83 25.05
C GLY A 388 11.85 -22.97 26.23
N THR A 389 13.02 -22.33 26.12
CA THR A 389 13.53 -21.39 27.14
C THR A 389 13.04 -19.96 26.93
N GLY A 390 12.59 -19.60 25.72
CA GLY A 390 12.21 -18.22 25.38
C GLY A 390 13.40 -17.26 25.19
N ARG A 391 14.62 -17.80 25.10
CA ARG A 391 15.84 -17.05 24.77
C ARG A 391 15.89 -16.71 23.28
N LEU A 392 16.66 -15.69 22.94
CA LEU A 392 16.92 -15.29 21.56
C LEU A 392 18.42 -15.19 21.30
N LEU A 393 18.84 -15.42 20.06
CA LEU A 393 20.08 -14.87 19.55
C LEU A 393 19.80 -13.46 19.04
N VAL A 394 20.66 -12.51 19.36
CA VAL A 394 20.55 -11.11 18.93
C VAL A 394 21.91 -10.56 18.49
N THR A 395 21.93 -9.65 17.52
CA THR A 395 23.08 -8.75 17.31
C THR A 395 22.82 -7.45 18.06
N TRP A 396 23.79 -6.98 18.84
CA TRP A 396 23.65 -5.80 19.70
C TRP A 396 24.95 -5.02 19.79
N SER A 397 24.85 -3.70 19.69
CA SER A 397 25.92 -2.74 19.94
C SER A 397 25.70 -2.01 21.27
N GLU A 398 26.74 -1.92 22.09
CA GLU A 398 26.75 -1.03 23.26
C GLU A 398 26.70 0.44 22.81
N CYS A 399 26.01 1.30 23.58
CA CYS A 399 26.07 2.74 23.39
C CYS A 399 27.47 3.27 23.77
N ARG A 400 28.18 3.84 22.79
CA ARG A 400 29.51 4.46 22.98
C ARG A 400 29.48 5.93 22.53
N VAL A 401 30.27 6.77 23.19
CA VAL A 401 30.51 8.18 22.86
C VAL A 401 32.02 8.48 22.73
N ILE A 402 32.34 9.56 22.04
CA ILE A 402 33.69 10.09 21.88
C ILE A 402 33.99 11.03 23.05
N ASP A 403 35.06 10.76 23.81
CA ASP A 403 35.50 11.61 24.92
C ASP A 403 36.49 12.69 24.42
N GLU A 404 35.99 13.86 24.05
CA GLU A 404 36.85 15.01 23.68
C GLU A 404 37.80 15.44 24.82
N GLU A 405 37.42 15.29 26.10
CA GLU A 405 38.30 15.63 27.24
C GLU A 405 39.47 14.63 27.37
N SER A 406 39.24 13.36 27.02
CA SER A 406 40.27 12.32 26.89
C SER A 406 40.85 12.20 25.47
N ALA A 407 40.84 13.29 24.71
CA ALA A 407 41.49 13.41 23.39
C ALA A 407 40.97 12.44 22.30
N GLY A 408 39.72 12.01 22.41
CA GLY A 408 39.04 11.13 21.45
C GLY A 408 39.01 9.64 21.85
N ASP A 409 39.38 9.29 23.08
CA ASP A 409 39.16 7.95 23.62
C ASP A 409 37.65 7.59 23.58
N LEU A 410 37.31 6.32 23.34
CA LEU A 410 35.93 5.86 23.26
C LEU A 410 35.42 5.38 24.63
N ALA A 411 34.26 5.89 25.08
CA ALA A 411 33.68 5.58 26.38
C ALA A 411 32.24 5.06 26.27
N PRO A 412 31.81 4.07 27.09
CA PRO A 412 30.41 3.71 27.20
C PRO A 412 29.54 4.88 27.68
N CYS A 413 28.35 5.05 27.10
CA CYS A 413 27.40 6.11 27.46
C CYS A 413 27.02 6.09 28.95
N THR A 414 27.13 4.93 29.61
CA THR A 414 26.89 4.78 31.06
C THR A 414 27.93 5.50 31.94
N LEU A 415 29.09 5.86 31.40
CA LEU A 415 30.13 6.66 32.06
C LEU A 415 30.04 8.16 31.73
N GLN A 416 29.40 8.52 30.61
CA GLN A 416 29.19 9.90 30.16
C GLN A 416 27.72 10.12 29.73
N PRO A 417 26.75 10.16 30.67
CA PRO A 417 25.32 10.21 30.35
C PRO A 417 24.85 11.54 29.74
N ASP A 418 25.65 12.60 29.88
CA ASP A 418 25.39 13.94 29.34
C ASP A 418 26.10 14.18 27.97
N ASN A 419 26.82 13.19 27.43
CA ASN A 419 27.53 13.31 26.15
C ASN A 419 26.66 12.77 24.99
N GLU A 420 26.52 13.56 23.93
CA GLU A 420 25.72 13.26 22.73
C GLU A 420 26.56 12.93 21.48
N ASP A 421 27.90 13.06 21.56
CA ASP A 421 28.84 12.80 20.46
C ASP A 421 29.04 11.30 20.26
N ALA A 422 28.19 10.73 19.40
CA ALA A 422 28.18 9.30 19.05
C ALA A 422 29.54 8.77 18.58
N ALA A 423 30.00 7.66 19.15
CA ALA A 423 31.10 6.88 18.60
C ALA A 423 30.57 5.85 17.58
N PRO A 424 31.42 5.34 16.66
CA PRO A 424 31.04 4.26 15.77
C PRO A 424 30.48 3.03 16.53
N PRO A 425 29.46 2.34 15.99
CA PRO A 425 28.87 1.19 16.65
C PRO A 425 29.87 0.03 16.79
N LEU A 426 29.56 -0.90 17.69
CA LEU A 426 30.39 -2.04 18.06
C LEU A 426 29.50 -3.27 18.25
N TYR A 427 29.02 -3.82 17.14
CA TYR A 427 28.07 -4.95 17.17
C TYR A 427 28.78 -6.26 17.52
N GLY A 428 28.35 -6.86 18.62
CA GLY A 428 28.57 -8.28 18.91
C GLY A 428 27.30 -9.09 18.67
N ALA A 429 27.38 -10.40 18.84
CA ALA A 429 26.20 -11.26 18.85
C ALA A 429 26.11 -12.06 20.16
N TRP A 430 24.90 -12.22 20.68
CA TRP A 430 24.65 -12.62 22.07
C TRP A 430 23.48 -13.60 22.16
N VAL A 431 23.49 -14.49 23.16
CA VAL A 431 22.24 -15.08 23.66
C VAL A 431 21.65 -14.09 24.67
N TYR A 432 20.43 -13.62 24.42
CA TYR A 432 19.64 -12.84 25.36
C TYR A 432 18.57 -13.72 26.01
N ASP A 433 18.44 -13.61 27.33
CA ASP A 433 17.39 -14.22 28.13
C ASP A 433 16.46 -13.11 28.68
N PRO A 434 15.26 -12.93 28.11
CA PRO A 434 14.31 -11.92 28.58
C PRO A 434 13.71 -12.22 29.97
N SER A 435 13.86 -13.45 30.48
CA SER A 435 13.28 -13.87 31.76
C SER A 435 14.21 -13.64 32.96
N GLU A 436 15.52 -13.77 32.74
CA GLU A 436 16.55 -13.39 33.72
C GLU A 436 17.13 -11.98 33.47
N ASN A 437 16.81 -11.36 32.33
CA ASN A 437 17.48 -10.18 31.77
C ASN A 437 19.01 -10.33 31.79
N THR A 438 19.51 -11.32 31.04
CA THR A 438 20.95 -11.57 30.88
C THR A 438 21.33 -11.67 29.42
N GLN A 439 22.52 -11.16 29.09
CA GLN A 439 23.16 -11.31 27.79
C GLN A 439 24.45 -12.11 27.96
N ARG A 440 24.69 -13.12 27.11
CA ARG A 440 25.91 -13.94 27.09
C ARG A 440 26.55 -13.83 25.70
N PRO A 441 27.83 -13.43 25.57
CA PRO A 441 28.45 -13.21 24.26
C PRO A 441 28.61 -14.52 23.50
N VAL A 442 28.34 -14.46 22.20
CA VAL A 442 28.49 -15.55 21.22
C VAL A 442 29.52 -15.14 20.18
N VAL A 443 29.32 -14.01 19.48
CA VAL A 443 30.36 -13.34 18.68
C VAL A 443 30.87 -12.14 19.48
N LEU A 444 32.18 -12.05 19.68
CA LEU A 444 32.78 -10.84 20.25
C LEU A 444 32.77 -9.73 19.20
N ALA A 445 32.48 -8.50 19.63
CA ALA A 445 32.48 -7.35 18.75
C ALA A 445 33.91 -6.92 18.38
N GLU A 446 34.10 -6.48 17.14
CA GLU A 446 35.36 -5.95 16.61
C GLU A 446 35.12 -4.53 16.04
N GLU A 447 36.11 -3.65 16.13
CA GLU A 447 35.96 -2.28 15.59
C GLU A 447 35.98 -2.28 14.06
N ASP A 448 35.28 -1.33 13.44
CA ASP A 448 34.98 -1.24 12.01
C ASP A 448 34.16 -2.42 11.42
N VAL A 449 33.74 -3.39 12.23
CA VAL A 449 32.96 -4.58 11.84
C VAL A 449 31.53 -4.53 12.40
N TRP A 450 30.56 -4.82 11.54
CA TRP A 450 29.16 -5.04 11.89
C TRP A 450 28.81 -6.53 11.75
N ILE A 451 28.40 -7.16 12.86
CA ILE A 451 27.68 -8.43 12.81
C ILE A 451 26.21 -8.09 12.52
N SER A 452 25.77 -8.29 11.27
CA SER A 452 24.44 -7.83 10.84
C SER A 452 23.33 -8.81 11.20
N GLU A 453 23.62 -10.12 11.17
CA GLU A 453 22.65 -11.19 11.40
C GLU A 453 23.27 -12.38 12.12
N ILE A 454 22.46 -13.09 12.92
CA ILE A 454 22.82 -14.36 13.59
C ILE A 454 21.59 -15.27 13.71
N ILE A 455 21.77 -16.57 13.46
CA ILE A 455 20.74 -17.61 13.66
C ILE A 455 21.31 -18.88 14.30
N ALA A 456 20.41 -19.78 14.72
CA ALA A 456 20.73 -21.13 15.16
C ALA A 456 20.13 -22.18 14.20
N ALA A 457 20.97 -23.06 13.66
CA ALA A 457 20.57 -24.21 12.86
C ALA A 457 20.04 -25.35 13.74
N GLU A 458 18.94 -25.11 14.45
CA GLU A 458 18.35 -26.05 15.39
C GLU A 458 17.23 -26.89 14.76
N ASN A 459 17.03 -28.10 15.30
CA ASN A 459 15.90 -28.94 14.94
C ASN A 459 14.64 -28.43 15.66
N ARG A 460 13.76 -27.79 14.90
CA ARG A 460 12.54 -27.09 15.33
C ARG A 460 11.29 -27.76 14.75
N ASN A 461 10.13 -27.53 15.37
CA ASN A 461 8.88 -28.09 14.87
C ASN A 461 8.54 -27.50 13.49
N PHE A 462 8.12 -28.35 12.56
CA PHE A 462 7.53 -27.90 11.29
C PHE A 462 6.19 -27.21 11.56
N PRO A 463 5.91 -26.05 10.92
CA PRO A 463 4.58 -25.45 10.86
C PRO A 463 3.51 -26.41 10.33
N GLN A 464 2.24 -26.07 10.59
CA GLN A 464 1.14 -26.72 9.90
C GLN A 464 1.29 -26.58 8.39
N VAL A 465 1.34 -27.71 7.68
CA VAL A 465 1.18 -27.72 6.22
C VAL A 465 -0.26 -27.34 5.91
N LEU A 466 -0.50 -26.07 5.55
CA LEU A 466 -1.76 -25.68 4.94
C LEU A 466 -1.88 -26.42 3.60
N PRO A 467 -3.02 -27.06 3.30
CA PRO A 467 -3.27 -27.51 1.94
C PRO A 467 -3.23 -26.29 1.01
N ARG A 468 -2.73 -26.45 -0.22
CA ARG A 468 -2.98 -25.46 -1.29
C ARG A 468 -4.50 -25.26 -1.33
N ALA A 469 -4.95 -24.06 -0.97
CA ALA A 469 -6.35 -23.84 -0.68
C ALA A 469 -7.22 -24.33 -1.85
N GLU A 470 -8.18 -25.21 -1.57
CA GLU A 470 -9.26 -25.43 -2.52
C GLU A 470 -9.94 -24.07 -2.69
N ALA A 471 -9.95 -23.57 -3.93
CA ALA A 471 -10.62 -22.33 -4.28
C ALA A 471 -12.04 -22.35 -3.71
N GLU A 472 -12.43 -21.29 -2.98
CA GLU A 472 -13.78 -21.21 -2.39
C GLU A 472 -14.87 -21.23 -3.46
N ILE A 473 -14.53 -20.77 -4.67
CA ILE A 473 -15.31 -20.96 -5.89
C ILE A 473 -14.39 -21.53 -6.99
N PRO A 474 -14.25 -22.87 -7.12
CA PRO A 474 -13.35 -23.51 -8.09
C PRO A 474 -13.62 -23.13 -9.55
N GLU A 475 -14.87 -22.84 -9.86
CA GLU A 475 -15.34 -22.34 -11.15
C GLU A 475 -14.63 -21.03 -11.54
N LEU A 476 -14.44 -20.11 -10.59
CA LEU A 476 -13.74 -18.85 -10.84
C LEU A 476 -12.23 -19.02 -10.94
N ALA A 477 -11.66 -19.95 -10.16
CA ALA A 477 -10.26 -20.33 -10.32
C ALA A 477 -9.95 -20.86 -11.72
N SER A 478 -10.90 -21.59 -12.32
CA SER A 478 -10.76 -22.15 -13.68
C SER A 478 -10.70 -21.10 -14.81
N VAL A 479 -11.04 -19.84 -14.51
CA VAL A 479 -11.05 -18.71 -15.46
C VAL A 479 -10.23 -17.49 -14.97
N GLY A 480 -9.40 -17.65 -13.93
CA GLY A 480 -8.55 -16.57 -13.42
C GLY A 480 -9.32 -15.41 -12.79
N MET A 481 -10.45 -15.69 -12.13
CA MET A 481 -11.29 -14.70 -11.43
C MET A 481 -11.31 -14.98 -9.92
N GLY A 482 -11.45 -13.93 -9.12
CA GLY A 482 -11.84 -13.98 -7.70
C GLY A 482 -13.17 -13.24 -7.48
N GLN A 483 -13.74 -13.28 -6.27
CA GLN A 483 -15.01 -12.58 -5.97
C GLN A 483 -14.88 -11.58 -4.82
N LEU A 484 -15.26 -10.33 -5.07
CA LEU A 484 -15.45 -9.30 -4.05
C LEU A 484 -16.90 -9.31 -3.55
N ARG A 485 -17.08 -9.29 -2.22
CA ARG A 485 -18.37 -9.14 -1.53
C ARG A 485 -18.31 -7.94 -0.60
N ILE A 486 -19.33 -7.08 -0.65
CA ILE A 486 -19.53 -5.98 0.30
C ILE A 486 -20.94 -6.13 0.87
N ASP A 487 -21.09 -6.26 2.19
CA ASP A 487 -22.41 -6.49 2.79
C ASP A 487 -23.28 -5.23 2.84
N SER A 488 -22.68 -4.03 2.98
CA SER A 488 -23.27 -2.77 2.50
C SER A 488 -22.23 -1.65 2.42
N VAL A 489 -22.20 -0.90 1.31
CA VAL A 489 -21.42 0.36 1.20
C VAL A 489 -21.95 1.49 2.10
N TYR A 490 -23.09 1.29 2.76
CA TYR A 490 -23.63 2.22 3.75
C TYR A 490 -23.33 1.81 5.20
N ALA A 491 -22.72 0.64 5.40
CA ALA A 491 -22.14 0.29 6.68
C ALA A 491 -20.77 0.95 6.77
N VAL A 492 -20.54 1.83 7.75
CA VAL A 492 -19.21 2.34 8.10
C VAL A 492 -18.91 1.85 9.51
N ASP A 493 -17.85 1.06 9.67
CA ASP A 493 -17.39 0.54 10.97
C ASP A 493 -18.49 -0.17 11.79
N GLY A 494 -19.37 -0.91 11.10
CA GLY A 494 -20.50 -1.63 11.69
C GLY A 494 -21.74 -0.77 11.97
N VAL A 495 -21.76 0.50 11.54
CA VAL A 495 -22.87 1.45 11.73
C VAL A 495 -23.58 1.75 10.40
N ASP A 496 -24.91 1.76 10.40
CA ASP A 496 -25.73 2.20 9.26
C ASP A 496 -25.70 3.74 9.18
N GLU A 497 -24.86 4.27 8.29
CA GLU A 497 -24.76 5.72 8.02
C GLU A 497 -25.69 6.19 6.89
N SER A 498 -26.56 5.31 6.35
CA SER A 498 -27.38 5.70 5.21
C SER A 498 -28.44 6.76 5.58
N PRO A 499 -28.67 7.80 4.74
CA PRO A 499 -29.55 8.91 5.09
C PRO A 499 -31.00 8.56 5.44
N ALA A 500 -31.47 7.36 5.07
CA ALA A 500 -32.82 6.86 5.40
C ALA A 500 -32.83 5.51 6.14
N GLY A 501 -31.69 4.91 6.45
CA GLY A 501 -31.55 3.56 6.96
C GLY A 501 -31.61 2.49 5.86
N ILE A 502 -30.71 1.50 5.89
CA ILE A 502 -30.51 0.47 4.85
C ILE A 502 -31.82 -0.25 4.54
N ALA A 503 -32.59 -0.62 5.56
CA ALA A 503 -33.88 -1.28 5.43
C ALA A 503 -34.99 -0.48 4.71
N ASN A 504 -34.79 0.84 4.51
CA ASN A 504 -35.69 1.70 3.73
C ASN A 504 -35.14 1.95 2.31
N HIS A 505 -33.83 2.05 2.11
CA HIS A 505 -33.24 2.03 0.77
C HIS A 505 -33.51 0.69 0.07
N ALA A 506 -33.53 -0.42 0.82
CA ALA A 506 -33.91 -1.78 0.38
C ALA A 506 -35.42 -1.97 0.04
N ARG A 507 -36.22 -0.90 -0.02
CA ARG A 507 -37.70 -0.97 -0.11
C ARG A 507 -38.27 -0.21 -1.32
N PRO A 508 -38.53 -0.89 -2.45
CA PRO A 508 -39.13 -0.29 -3.64
C PRO A 508 -40.42 0.49 -3.39
N GLY A 509 -40.67 1.49 -4.26
CA GLY A 509 -41.85 2.36 -4.16
C GLY A 509 -41.79 3.35 -2.98
N SER A 510 -40.60 3.69 -2.50
CA SER A 510 -40.37 4.69 -1.46
C SER A 510 -39.36 5.75 -1.92
N ALA A 511 -39.44 6.96 -1.35
CA ALA A 511 -38.48 8.03 -1.62
C ALA A 511 -37.05 7.59 -1.29
N ALA A 512 -36.85 6.93 -0.14
CA ALA A 512 -35.58 6.33 0.26
C ALA A 512 -35.00 5.38 -0.82
N PHE A 513 -35.83 4.55 -1.46
CA PHE A 513 -35.38 3.71 -2.56
C PHE A 513 -34.96 4.53 -3.78
N THR A 514 -35.71 5.55 -4.20
CA THR A 514 -35.30 6.38 -5.35
C THR A 514 -34.15 7.35 -5.06
N GLU A 515 -33.93 7.70 -3.80
CA GLU A 515 -33.00 8.74 -3.31
C GLU A 515 -31.79 8.14 -2.56
N ARG A 516 -31.47 6.86 -2.76
CA ARG A 516 -30.21 6.25 -2.24
C ARG A 516 -29.00 7.09 -2.69
N PRO A 517 -27.93 7.25 -1.89
CA PRO A 517 -26.72 7.92 -2.37
C PRO A 517 -25.99 7.14 -3.47
N ALA A 518 -25.73 5.84 -3.26
CA ALA A 518 -24.92 5.03 -4.15
C ALA A 518 -25.77 4.29 -5.22
N ARG A 519 -25.20 4.10 -6.41
CA ARG A 519 -25.78 3.29 -7.52
C ARG A 519 -24.81 2.28 -8.12
N PHE A 520 -23.50 2.58 -8.18
CA PHE A 520 -22.54 1.75 -8.89
C PHE A 520 -21.23 1.62 -8.12
N LEU A 521 -20.55 0.49 -8.24
CA LEU A 521 -19.17 0.32 -7.82
C LEU A 521 -18.30 0.31 -9.08
N ARG A 522 -17.38 1.28 -9.18
CA ARG A 522 -16.32 1.29 -10.19
C ARG A 522 -15.14 0.47 -9.69
N ILE A 523 -14.60 -0.41 -10.53
CA ILE A 523 -13.36 -1.14 -10.28
C ILE A 523 -12.25 -0.49 -11.11
N ILE A 524 -11.12 -0.16 -10.48
CA ILE A 524 -9.98 0.52 -11.11
C ILE A 524 -8.68 -0.23 -10.83
N GLN A 525 -7.71 -0.14 -11.74
CA GLN A 525 -6.35 -0.68 -11.56
C GLN A 525 -5.30 0.42 -11.73
N PRO A 526 -4.14 0.32 -11.05
CA PRO A 526 -2.99 1.16 -11.37
C PRO A 526 -2.35 0.71 -12.68
N VAL A 527 -1.67 1.64 -13.35
CA VAL A 527 -0.79 1.33 -14.48
C VAL A 527 0.63 1.08 -13.93
N PRO A 528 1.19 -0.14 -14.07
CA PRO A 528 2.63 -0.38 -13.93
C PRO A 528 3.49 0.66 -14.65
N LEU A 529 4.51 1.17 -13.96
CA LEU A 529 5.51 2.11 -14.49
C LEU A 529 6.83 1.37 -14.73
N PRO A 530 7.52 1.63 -15.86
CA PRO A 530 8.87 1.13 -16.12
C PRO A 530 9.93 2.02 -15.46
N ASP A 531 11.13 1.47 -15.36
CA ASP A 531 12.39 2.21 -15.20
C ASP A 531 12.54 3.27 -16.33
N PRO A 532 12.91 4.53 -16.04
CA PRO A 532 13.19 5.55 -17.06
C PRO A 532 14.25 5.17 -18.11
N ASP A 533 15.27 4.37 -17.76
CA ASP A 533 16.27 3.86 -18.71
C ASP A 533 15.67 2.80 -19.67
N VAL A 534 14.54 2.19 -19.31
CA VAL A 534 13.72 1.35 -20.20
C VAL A 534 12.75 2.21 -21.02
N TYR A 535 12.04 3.16 -20.38
CA TYR A 535 11.11 4.08 -21.02
C TYR A 535 10.73 5.29 -20.12
N GLU A 536 11.41 6.43 -20.31
CA GLU A 536 11.04 7.69 -19.66
C GLU A 536 9.65 8.16 -20.12
N ILE A 537 8.74 8.39 -19.17
CA ILE A 537 7.39 8.93 -19.43
C ILE A 537 7.43 10.46 -19.29
N PRO A 538 7.15 11.24 -20.34
CA PRO A 538 7.19 12.70 -20.27
C PRO A 538 6.29 13.25 -19.16
N ARG A 539 6.82 14.16 -18.33
CA ARG A 539 6.12 14.69 -17.14
C ARG A 539 4.73 15.28 -17.44
N TYR A 540 4.52 15.84 -18.64
CA TYR A 540 3.22 16.38 -19.05
C TYR A 540 2.14 15.28 -19.21
N ALA A 541 2.50 14.01 -19.47
CA ALA A 541 1.52 12.91 -19.57
C ALA A 541 0.66 12.79 -18.30
N PHE A 542 1.28 12.93 -17.12
CA PHE A 542 0.60 12.93 -15.81
C PHE A 542 -0.39 14.09 -15.65
N GLY A 543 -0.21 15.20 -16.38
CA GLY A 543 -1.09 16.36 -16.33
C GLY A 543 -0.79 17.34 -15.18
N VAL A 544 -1.83 17.84 -14.50
CA VAL A 544 -1.69 18.85 -13.43
C VAL A 544 -1.06 18.33 -12.13
N SER A 545 -1.02 17.00 -11.91
CA SER A 545 -0.47 16.39 -10.69
C SER A 545 0.04 14.97 -10.95
N THR A 546 1.26 14.67 -10.52
CA THR A 546 1.83 13.31 -10.55
C THR A 546 1.26 12.42 -9.43
N GLY A 547 0.79 12.98 -8.31
CA GLY A 547 0.30 12.26 -7.12
C GLY A 547 -1.02 11.49 -7.30
N PHE A 548 -1.51 11.39 -8.53
CA PHE A 548 -2.54 10.42 -8.90
C PHE A 548 -1.96 9.15 -9.54
N GLY A 549 -0.77 9.18 -10.16
CA GLY A 549 -0.35 8.14 -11.11
C GLY A 549 -1.32 8.01 -12.30
N PHE A 550 -1.25 6.92 -13.06
CA PHE A 550 -2.25 6.60 -14.10
C PHE A 550 -3.14 5.42 -13.64
N ARG A 551 -4.43 5.44 -13.99
CA ARG A 551 -5.40 4.41 -13.58
C ARG A 551 -6.33 3.99 -14.72
N GLU A 552 -6.48 2.71 -14.96
CA GLU A 552 -7.42 2.19 -15.95
C GLU A 552 -8.68 1.67 -15.26
N ILE A 553 -9.84 1.85 -15.89
CA ILE A 553 -11.13 1.43 -15.32
C ILE A 553 -11.45 0.03 -15.84
N LEU A 554 -11.51 -0.97 -14.96
CA LEU A 554 -11.89 -2.34 -15.32
C LEU A 554 -13.40 -2.46 -15.56
N GLY A 555 -14.20 -1.59 -14.95
CA GLY A 555 -15.61 -1.39 -15.27
C GLY A 555 -16.49 -1.19 -14.03
N TYR A 556 -17.77 -1.53 -14.18
CA TYR A 556 -18.85 -1.15 -13.26
C TYR A 556 -19.76 -2.32 -12.90
N VAL A 557 -20.23 -2.35 -11.66
CA VAL A 557 -21.41 -3.14 -11.26
C VAL A 557 -22.42 -2.26 -10.53
N PRO A 558 -23.73 -2.56 -10.61
CA PRO A 558 -24.71 -1.88 -9.78
C PRO A 558 -24.52 -2.26 -8.31
N ILE A 559 -24.62 -1.27 -7.44
CA ILE A 559 -24.78 -1.45 -5.99
C ILE A 559 -26.26 -1.72 -5.74
N GLU A 560 -26.57 -2.79 -5.02
CA GLU A 560 -27.96 -3.17 -4.77
C GLU A 560 -28.65 -2.19 -3.81
N PRO A 561 -29.99 -2.13 -3.75
CA PRO A 561 -30.69 -1.09 -2.99
C PRO A 561 -30.43 -1.05 -1.48
N ASP A 562 -29.94 -2.13 -0.86
CA ASP A 562 -29.47 -2.17 0.53
C ASP A 562 -27.99 -1.76 0.70
N GLY A 563 -27.32 -1.37 -0.39
CA GLY A 563 -25.90 -1.04 -0.46
C GLY A 563 -24.98 -2.25 -0.69
N SER A 564 -25.49 -3.48 -0.78
CA SER A 564 -24.65 -4.67 -0.95
C SER A 564 -24.12 -4.83 -2.37
N VAL A 565 -22.97 -5.51 -2.50
CA VAL A 565 -22.30 -5.80 -3.78
C VAL A 565 -21.78 -7.25 -3.79
N ARG A 566 -21.91 -7.93 -4.93
CA ARG A 566 -21.14 -9.13 -5.28
C ARG A 566 -20.69 -9.01 -6.73
N VAL A 567 -19.39 -9.19 -6.97
CA VAL A 567 -18.77 -9.05 -8.30
C VAL A 567 -17.56 -9.96 -8.43
N ASN A 568 -17.41 -10.61 -9.59
CA ASN A 568 -16.18 -11.35 -9.91
C ASN A 568 -15.19 -10.39 -10.57
N VAL A 569 -13.96 -10.33 -10.06
CA VAL A 569 -12.88 -9.46 -10.57
C VAL A 569 -11.71 -10.32 -11.06
N PRO A 570 -10.92 -9.85 -12.06
CA PRO A 570 -9.76 -10.60 -12.54
C PRO A 570 -8.73 -10.79 -11.42
N ALA A 571 -8.30 -12.02 -11.22
CA ALA A 571 -7.50 -12.42 -10.08
C ALA A 571 -6.00 -12.07 -10.22
N ASP A 572 -5.30 -12.27 -9.11
CA ASP A 572 -3.84 -12.25 -9.01
C ASP A 572 -3.26 -10.95 -9.59
N ARG A 573 -3.91 -9.81 -9.27
CA ARG A 573 -3.52 -8.45 -9.70
C ARG A 573 -3.97 -7.42 -8.67
N THR A 574 -3.33 -6.25 -8.71
CA THR A 574 -3.71 -5.07 -7.95
C THR A 574 -4.99 -4.42 -8.48
N PHE A 575 -5.92 -4.04 -7.60
CA PHE A 575 -7.07 -3.18 -7.93
C PHE A 575 -7.53 -2.35 -6.72
N ALA A 576 -8.37 -1.34 -6.97
CA ALA A 576 -9.14 -0.62 -5.97
C ALA A 576 -10.58 -0.44 -6.46
N PHE A 577 -11.46 0.12 -5.63
CA PHE A 577 -12.85 0.40 -6.02
C PHE A 577 -13.36 1.74 -5.50
N GLU A 578 -14.41 2.27 -6.15
CA GLU A 578 -15.03 3.54 -5.80
C GLU A 578 -16.56 3.43 -5.88
N ALA A 579 -17.27 3.82 -4.82
CA ALA A 579 -18.73 3.89 -4.83
C ALA A 579 -19.18 5.17 -5.55
N LEU A 580 -20.12 5.06 -6.48
CA LEU A 580 -20.59 6.15 -7.35
C LEU A 580 -22.06 6.49 -7.13
N ASP A 581 -22.40 7.75 -7.38
CA ASP A 581 -23.76 8.28 -7.31
C ASP A 581 -24.61 7.95 -8.55
N VAL A 582 -25.84 8.48 -8.59
CA VAL A 582 -26.76 8.31 -9.72
C VAL A 582 -26.31 8.99 -11.03
N ARG A 583 -25.25 9.81 -11.01
CA ARG A 583 -24.63 10.48 -12.16
C ARG A 583 -23.31 9.82 -12.61
N GLY A 584 -22.81 8.81 -11.88
CA GLY A 584 -21.55 8.14 -12.16
C GLY A 584 -20.31 8.77 -11.49
N ARG A 585 -20.50 9.65 -10.49
CA ARG A 585 -19.42 10.36 -9.78
C ARG A 585 -19.13 9.75 -8.43
N ARG A 586 -17.86 9.69 -8.01
CA ARG A 586 -17.48 9.11 -6.71
C ARG A 586 -18.17 9.80 -5.54
N VAL A 587 -18.73 8.99 -4.64
CA VAL A 587 -19.25 9.38 -3.34
C VAL A 587 -18.15 9.11 -2.31
N GLY A 588 -17.74 10.14 -1.56
CA GLY A 588 -16.73 10.02 -0.52
C GLY A 588 -15.27 10.08 -1.02
N PRO A 589 -14.30 9.75 -0.14
CA PRO A 589 -12.87 9.77 -0.45
C PRO A 589 -12.49 8.68 -1.48
N ARG A 590 -11.26 8.76 -2.00
CA ARG A 590 -10.64 7.66 -2.75
C ARG A 590 -10.39 6.47 -1.81
N HIS A 591 -10.67 5.25 -2.24
CA HIS A 591 -10.19 4.06 -1.52
C HIS A 591 -8.68 3.94 -1.74
N ASP A 592 -7.90 4.48 -0.80
CA ASP A 592 -6.46 4.69 -0.99
C ASP A 592 -5.58 3.49 -0.63
N TYR A 593 -6.14 2.28 -0.74
CA TYR A 593 -5.43 1.03 -0.53
C TYR A 593 -5.60 0.11 -1.73
N TRP A 594 -4.53 -0.62 -2.03
CA TRP A 594 -4.48 -1.61 -3.10
C TRP A 594 -4.86 -3.00 -2.60
N LEU A 595 -5.86 -3.59 -3.24
CA LEU A 595 -6.36 -4.93 -2.96
C LEU A 595 -5.84 -5.93 -4.01
N GLN A 596 -5.76 -7.20 -3.62
CA GLN A 596 -5.62 -8.35 -4.51
C GLN A 596 -6.65 -9.41 -4.08
N ILE A 597 -7.02 -10.30 -5.02
CA ILE A 597 -7.77 -11.53 -4.75
C ILE A 597 -7.16 -12.63 -5.62
N SER A 598 -6.85 -13.79 -5.08
CA SER A 598 -6.32 -14.92 -5.85
C SER A 598 -7.41 -15.71 -6.60
N ALA A 599 -7.00 -16.49 -7.60
CA ALA A 599 -7.92 -17.26 -8.44
C ALA A 599 -8.85 -18.18 -7.60
N GLY A 600 -10.15 -17.88 -7.60
CA GLY A 600 -11.21 -18.58 -6.88
C GLY A 600 -11.35 -18.24 -5.39
N GLU A 601 -10.67 -17.21 -4.89
CA GLU A 601 -10.86 -16.66 -3.54
C GLU A 601 -12.10 -15.75 -3.47
N VAL A 602 -12.70 -15.65 -2.27
CA VAL A 602 -13.67 -14.62 -1.92
C VAL A 602 -13.06 -13.63 -0.92
N LEU A 603 -13.02 -12.35 -1.28
CA LEU A 603 -12.76 -11.25 -0.34
C LEU A 603 -14.09 -10.65 0.12
N GLN A 604 -14.39 -10.71 1.42
CA GLN A 604 -15.60 -10.12 2.00
C GLN A 604 -15.26 -8.93 2.90
N CYS A 605 -16.03 -7.85 2.74
CA CYS A 605 -16.03 -6.67 3.58
C CYS A 605 -17.44 -6.47 4.17
N THR A 606 -17.60 -6.44 5.48
CA THR A 606 -18.91 -6.21 6.14
C THR A 606 -19.44 -4.78 5.98
N GLY A 607 -18.55 -3.84 5.62
CA GLY A 607 -18.84 -2.45 5.28
C GLY A 607 -17.61 -1.74 4.72
N CYS A 608 -17.69 -0.41 4.63
CA CYS A 608 -16.55 0.49 4.50
C CYS A 608 -15.99 0.85 5.90
N HIS A 609 -14.84 1.53 5.93
CA HIS A 609 -14.17 2.00 7.16
C HIS A 609 -13.91 3.51 7.06
N ALA A 610 -13.91 4.19 8.20
CA ALA A 610 -13.49 5.59 8.29
C ALA A 610 -12.21 5.68 9.12
N HIS A 611 -11.12 6.12 8.47
CA HIS A 611 -9.74 6.15 8.99
C HIS A 611 -9.61 6.54 10.49
N ASP A 612 -10.29 7.62 10.89
CA ASP A 612 -10.12 8.24 12.20
C ASP A 612 -11.00 7.66 13.33
N THR A 613 -11.72 6.55 13.10
CA THR A 613 -12.70 6.03 14.07
C THR A 613 -12.12 5.19 15.21
N GLY A 614 -10.91 4.65 15.04
CA GLY A 614 -10.35 3.70 16.00
C GLY A 614 -11.08 2.35 15.99
N LEU A 615 -11.27 1.79 14.80
CA LEU A 615 -11.67 0.40 14.57
C LEU A 615 -10.64 -0.31 13.65
N PRO A 616 -10.42 -1.63 13.81
CA PRO A 616 -9.49 -2.38 12.95
C PRO A 616 -10.04 -2.50 11.52
N HIS A 617 -9.31 -2.02 10.52
CA HIS A 617 -9.67 -2.17 9.11
C HIS A 617 -9.03 -3.40 8.47
N GLY A 618 -9.73 -4.04 7.52
CA GLY A 618 -9.18 -5.08 6.64
C GLY A 618 -8.80 -6.41 7.29
N VAL A 619 -8.66 -6.49 8.62
CA VAL A 619 -8.29 -7.71 9.35
C VAL A 619 -9.37 -8.79 9.15
N ARG A 620 -9.06 -9.78 8.32
CA ARG A 620 -9.96 -10.84 7.84
C ARG A 620 -10.80 -11.49 8.95
N ASP A 621 -10.18 -11.76 10.08
CA ASP A 621 -10.76 -12.51 11.19
C ASP A 621 -11.31 -11.59 12.31
N SER A 622 -11.41 -10.27 12.08
CA SER A 622 -11.78 -9.25 13.09
C SER A 622 -12.63 -8.08 12.54
N GLN A 623 -13.52 -8.38 11.59
CA GLN A 623 -14.47 -7.40 11.06
C GLN A 623 -15.68 -7.18 12.01
N PRO A 624 -16.36 -6.02 11.93
CA PRO A 624 -17.60 -5.78 12.66
C PRO A 624 -18.77 -6.67 12.17
N ASP A 625 -19.78 -6.86 13.03
CA ASP A 625 -21.08 -7.38 12.58
C ASP A 625 -21.66 -6.43 11.51
N SER A 626 -22.15 -6.96 10.38
CA SER A 626 -22.67 -6.09 9.31
C SER A 626 -23.89 -5.29 9.78
N ALA A 627 -23.88 -3.98 9.50
CA ALA A 627 -25.01 -3.10 9.76
C ALA A 627 -26.23 -3.39 8.87
N ASN A 628 -26.07 -4.17 7.80
CA ASN A 628 -27.17 -4.53 6.90
C ASN A 628 -28.10 -5.56 7.57
N PRO A 629 -29.37 -5.22 7.87
CA PRO A 629 -30.30 -6.16 8.48
C PRO A 629 -30.81 -7.26 7.52
N GLY A 630 -30.50 -7.13 6.22
CA GLY A 630 -30.78 -8.11 5.18
C GLY A 630 -32.25 -8.51 5.01
N ALA A 631 -32.44 -9.67 4.40
CA ALA A 631 -33.75 -10.26 4.17
C ALA A 631 -34.42 -10.70 5.48
N ARG A 632 -35.75 -10.66 5.52
CA ARG A 632 -36.54 -11.06 6.70
C ARG A 632 -37.81 -11.79 6.33
N SER A 633 -38.40 -12.52 7.29
CA SER A 633 -39.71 -13.15 7.09
C SER A 633 -40.79 -12.07 6.91
N LEU A 634 -41.48 -12.12 5.76
CA LEU A 634 -42.54 -11.20 5.38
C LEU A 634 -43.91 -11.73 5.81
N GLY A 635 -44.94 -10.88 5.74
CA GLY A 635 -46.33 -11.27 6.07
C GLY A 635 -46.94 -12.34 5.16
N SER A 636 -46.28 -12.68 4.04
CA SER A 636 -46.60 -13.81 3.16
C SER A 636 -46.06 -15.15 3.66
N GLY A 637 -45.13 -15.15 4.62
CA GLY A 637 -44.35 -16.32 5.04
C GLY A 637 -43.08 -16.56 4.23
N VAL A 638 -42.84 -15.78 3.17
CA VAL A 638 -41.60 -15.82 2.36
C VAL A 638 -40.53 -14.96 3.03
N THR A 639 -39.26 -15.36 2.94
CA THR A 639 -38.11 -14.54 3.37
C THR A 639 -37.67 -13.63 2.24
N GLY A 640 -37.47 -12.34 2.52
CA GLY A 640 -37.08 -11.35 1.51
C GLY A 640 -37.25 -9.93 2.00
N PHE A 641 -37.43 -9.00 1.06
CA PHE A 641 -37.47 -7.57 1.32
C PHE A 641 -38.90 -7.01 1.14
N PRO A 642 -39.29 -5.95 1.88
CA PRO A 642 -40.64 -5.40 1.76
C PRO A 642 -40.85 -4.77 0.38
N ALA A 643 -41.96 -5.11 -0.27
CA ALA A 643 -42.37 -4.60 -1.58
C ALA A 643 -41.46 -4.98 -2.78
N THR A 644 -40.55 -5.95 -2.62
CA THR A 644 -39.83 -6.53 -3.77
C THR A 644 -40.61 -7.63 -4.48
N ASN A 645 -40.12 -8.05 -5.65
CA ASN A 645 -40.64 -9.15 -6.46
C ASN A 645 -40.24 -10.53 -5.88
N THR A 646 -40.83 -10.93 -4.77
CA THR A 646 -40.52 -12.20 -4.09
C THR A 646 -40.89 -13.46 -4.86
N ASP A 647 -41.57 -13.35 -6.00
CA ASP A 647 -41.83 -14.49 -6.90
C ASP A 647 -40.60 -14.83 -7.76
N LEU A 648 -39.65 -13.91 -7.90
CA LEU A 648 -38.36 -14.11 -8.58
C LEU A 648 -37.15 -13.96 -7.64
N LEU A 649 -37.22 -13.05 -6.65
CA LEU A 649 -36.11 -12.69 -5.76
C LEU A 649 -36.51 -12.86 -4.29
N PHE A 650 -36.75 -14.11 -3.89
CA PHE A 650 -36.87 -14.49 -2.48
C PHE A 650 -35.49 -14.82 -1.90
N ALA A 651 -35.25 -14.49 -0.64
CA ALA A 651 -34.02 -14.90 0.03
C ALA A 651 -34.14 -16.31 0.60
N THR A 652 -33.04 -17.07 0.60
CA THR A 652 -32.95 -18.41 1.20
C THR A 652 -33.07 -18.37 2.72
N GLU A 653 -32.45 -17.37 3.36
CA GLU A 653 -32.36 -17.24 4.81
C GLU A 653 -32.48 -15.79 5.30
N PRO A 654 -32.87 -15.55 6.57
CA PRO A 654 -32.87 -14.21 7.14
C PRO A 654 -31.46 -13.65 7.30
N GLY A 655 -31.27 -12.35 7.07
CA GLY A 655 -29.96 -11.68 7.09
C GLY A 655 -29.23 -11.68 5.74
N ALA A 656 -29.60 -12.54 4.78
CA ALA A 656 -29.03 -12.51 3.44
C ALA A 656 -29.25 -11.14 2.76
N THR A 657 -28.19 -10.54 2.23
CA THR A 657 -28.22 -9.23 1.56
C THR A 657 -28.95 -9.30 0.20
N MET A 658 -29.27 -8.15 -0.40
CA MET A 658 -29.89 -8.11 -1.73
C MET A 658 -28.93 -8.67 -2.79
N ALA A 659 -27.63 -8.37 -2.72
CA ALA A 659 -26.62 -8.97 -3.60
C ALA A 659 -26.48 -10.47 -3.36
N SER A 660 -26.50 -10.96 -2.11
CA SER A 660 -26.50 -12.40 -1.82
C SER A 660 -27.78 -13.10 -2.30
N THR A 661 -28.91 -12.41 -2.28
CA THR A 661 -30.19 -12.91 -2.79
C THR A 661 -30.17 -12.98 -4.31
N TRP A 662 -29.61 -11.97 -4.97
CA TRP A 662 -29.45 -11.92 -6.42
C TRP A 662 -28.48 -12.99 -6.95
N ASP A 663 -27.31 -13.13 -6.31
CA ASP A 663 -26.29 -14.15 -6.57
C ASP A 663 -26.87 -15.58 -6.52
N PHE A 664 -27.75 -15.87 -5.55
CA PHE A 664 -28.45 -17.17 -5.45
C PHE A 664 -29.43 -17.44 -6.62
N HIS A 665 -29.96 -16.41 -7.28
CA HIS A 665 -30.88 -16.54 -8.43
C HIS A 665 -30.19 -16.40 -9.79
N MET A 666 -28.85 -16.39 -9.83
CA MET A 666 -28.09 -16.53 -11.07
C MET A 666 -28.32 -17.91 -11.70
N PRO A 667 -28.22 -18.03 -13.05
CA PRO A 667 -28.84 -19.16 -13.74
C PRO A 667 -28.13 -20.49 -13.44
N GLU A 668 -28.93 -21.51 -13.10
CA GLU A 668 -28.47 -22.86 -12.69
C GLU A 668 -27.54 -23.58 -13.70
N ASP A 669 -27.42 -23.06 -14.93
CA ASP A 669 -26.59 -23.61 -16.01
C ASP A 669 -25.25 -22.87 -16.24
N ASN A 670 -24.91 -21.82 -15.49
CA ASN A 670 -23.60 -21.16 -15.56
C ASN A 670 -23.05 -20.67 -14.20
N PRO A 671 -22.40 -21.55 -13.40
CA PRO A 671 -21.80 -21.18 -12.10
C PRO A 671 -20.50 -20.34 -12.19
N ILE A 672 -20.02 -20.02 -13.40
CA ILE A 672 -18.91 -19.07 -13.60
C ILE A 672 -19.42 -17.62 -13.68
N ALA A 673 -20.72 -17.43 -13.96
CA ALA A 673 -21.31 -16.09 -14.03
C ALA A 673 -21.26 -15.38 -12.66
N PRO A 674 -20.79 -14.13 -12.59
CA PRO A 674 -20.94 -13.31 -11.38
C PRO A 674 -22.41 -13.00 -11.09
N ALA A 675 -22.71 -12.68 -9.83
CA ALA A 675 -23.93 -11.97 -9.45
C ALA A 675 -24.17 -10.75 -10.37
N ARG A 676 -23.15 -9.92 -10.60
CA ARG A 676 -23.19 -8.82 -11.56
C ARG A 676 -21.97 -8.88 -12.49
N ASP A 677 -22.21 -9.05 -13.78
CA ASP A 677 -21.20 -8.90 -14.82
C ASP A 677 -20.64 -7.47 -14.79
N ILE A 678 -19.31 -7.33 -14.82
CA ILE A 678 -18.66 -6.03 -14.94
C ILE A 678 -19.02 -5.42 -16.30
N GLN A 679 -19.71 -4.28 -16.28
CA GLN A 679 -20.10 -3.50 -17.45
C GLN A 679 -19.04 -2.43 -17.76
N LEU A 680 -18.96 -2.02 -19.03
CA LEU A 680 -18.01 -0.99 -19.46
C LEU A 680 -18.52 0.45 -19.29
N ALA A 681 -19.78 0.61 -18.85
CA ALA A 681 -20.37 1.89 -18.45
C ALA A 681 -21.36 1.67 -17.28
N PRO A 682 -21.68 2.68 -16.46
CA PRO A 682 -22.64 2.53 -15.36
C PRO A 682 -24.07 2.29 -15.88
N ALA A 683 -24.60 1.08 -15.68
CA ALA A 683 -25.91 0.66 -16.16
C ALA A 683 -26.75 0.01 -15.04
N TYR A 684 -28.06 0.32 -14.98
CA TYR A 684 -28.99 -0.21 -13.98
C TYR A 684 -30.36 -0.51 -14.58
N THR A 685 -31.01 -1.57 -14.08
CA THR A 685 -32.42 -1.87 -14.37
C THR A 685 -33.06 -2.46 -13.11
N ASP A 686 -34.18 -1.88 -12.67
CA ASP A 686 -34.89 -2.30 -11.47
C ASP A 686 -35.62 -3.63 -11.69
N ALA A 687 -34.96 -4.72 -11.27
CA ALA A 687 -35.54 -6.05 -11.15
C ALA A 687 -36.17 -6.31 -9.76
N TRP A 688 -35.99 -5.38 -8.81
CA TRP A 688 -36.40 -5.56 -7.42
C TRP A 688 -37.85 -5.19 -7.17
N SER A 689 -38.38 -4.13 -7.81
CA SER A 689 -39.77 -3.69 -7.65
C SER A 689 -40.77 -4.82 -7.83
N SER A 690 -41.68 -4.98 -6.86
CA SER A 690 -42.86 -5.85 -7.00
C SER A 690 -43.62 -5.54 -8.30
N PRO A 691 -44.18 -6.55 -9.01
CA PRO A 691 -45.01 -6.34 -10.19
C PRO A 691 -46.31 -5.54 -9.97
N GLN A 692 -46.57 -5.06 -8.75
CA GLN A 692 -47.65 -4.12 -8.41
C GLN A 692 -47.18 -2.66 -8.27
N LEU A 693 -45.88 -2.39 -8.40
CA LEU A 693 -45.27 -1.06 -8.39
C LEU A 693 -44.86 -0.62 -9.80
N THR A 694 -44.61 0.68 -9.95
CA THR A 694 -43.82 1.19 -11.08
C THR A 694 -42.34 1.03 -10.73
N PRO A 695 -41.51 0.36 -11.55
CA PRO A 695 -40.07 0.26 -11.30
C PRO A 695 -39.37 1.62 -11.42
N GLU A 696 -38.18 1.73 -10.82
CA GLU A 696 -37.25 2.84 -11.09
C GLU A 696 -36.89 2.86 -12.59
N SER A 697 -36.62 4.06 -13.14
CA SER A 697 -36.21 4.17 -14.54
C SER A 697 -34.83 3.54 -14.73
N ALA A 698 -34.68 2.76 -15.81
CA ALA A 698 -33.40 2.17 -16.15
C ALA A 698 -32.37 3.27 -16.49
N ILE A 699 -31.11 3.01 -16.16
CA ILE A 699 -29.96 3.82 -16.54
C ILE A 699 -29.22 3.03 -17.62
N ASN A 700 -29.23 3.54 -18.84
CA ASN A 700 -28.70 2.89 -20.04
C ASN A 700 -28.28 3.90 -21.13
N ASP A 701 -27.95 5.12 -20.71
CA ASP A 701 -27.63 6.31 -21.50
C ASP A 701 -26.18 6.79 -21.30
N ARG A 702 -25.37 5.96 -20.64
CA ARG A 702 -23.94 6.18 -20.36
C ARG A 702 -22.99 5.29 -21.16
N GLU A 703 -23.53 4.36 -21.95
CA GLU A 703 -22.73 3.64 -22.95
C GLU A 703 -22.09 4.65 -23.91
N TYR A 704 -20.78 4.53 -24.12
CA TYR A 704 -20.03 5.38 -25.03
C TYR A 704 -20.56 5.24 -26.46
N ASP A 705 -21.07 6.34 -27.03
CA ASP A 705 -21.79 6.33 -28.31
C ASP A 705 -20.86 5.88 -29.46
N PRO A 706 -21.24 4.88 -30.28
CA PRO A 706 -20.48 4.52 -31.48
C PRO A 706 -20.30 5.66 -32.49
N ALA A 707 -21.07 6.75 -32.42
CA ALA A 707 -20.82 8.01 -33.15
C ALA A 707 -19.84 8.97 -32.44
N TRP A 708 -19.03 8.45 -31.51
CA TRP A 708 -17.72 8.98 -31.12
C TRP A 708 -16.59 8.36 -31.96
N LEU A 709 -16.81 7.23 -32.65
CA LEU A 709 -15.80 6.44 -33.39
C LEU A 709 -15.37 7.03 -34.76
N ASP A 710 -15.39 8.36 -34.90
CA ASP A 710 -14.40 9.03 -35.77
C ASP A 710 -13.02 9.09 -35.07
N ILE A 711 -12.97 8.83 -33.75
CA ILE A 711 -11.76 8.40 -33.02
C ILE A 711 -11.24 7.08 -33.65
N PRO A 712 -9.97 7.02 -34.09
CA PRO A 712 -9.38 5.81 -34.65
C PRO A 712 -9.38 4.61 -33.66
N PRO A 713 -9.47 3.36 -34.13
CA PRO A 713 -9.48 2.18 -33.24
C PRO A 713 -8.28 2.07 -32.28
N GLU A 714 -7.13 2.58 -32.68
CA GLU A 714 -5.91 2.68 -31.87
C GLU A 714 -5.99 3.69 -30.71
N LEU A 715 -6.99 4.58 -30.72
CA LEU A 715 -7.27 5.57 -29.68
C LEU A 715 -8.65 5.34 -29.02
N ALA A 716 -9.23 4.13 -29.12
CA ALA A 716 -10.55 3.87 -28.57
C ALA A 716 -10.56 3.84 -27.03
N ILE A 717 -11.46 4.60 -26.39
CA ILE A 717 -11.64 4.66 -24.92
C ILE A 717 -11.66 3.24 -24.31
N ILE A 718 -12.39 2.31 -24.94
CA ILE A 718 -12.39 0.89 -24.55
C ILE A 718 -11.21 0.18 -25.21
N ALA A 719 -10.09 0.12 -24.47
CA ALA A 719 -8.92 -0.63 -24.87
C ALA A 719 -9.22 -2.14 -24.90
N ARG A 720 -8.82 -2.80 -26.00
CA ARG A 720 -8.96 -4.24 -26.24
C ARG A 720 -7.76 -4.76 -27.02
N THR A 721 -7.08 -5.77 -26.48
CA THR A 721 -5.97 -6.43 -27.19
C THR A 721 -6.52 -7.50 -28.15
N PRO A 722 -6.32 -7.41 -29.47
CA PRO A 722 -6.94 -8.33 -30.41
C PRO A 722 -6.43 -9.78 -30.25
N GLY A 723 -7.31 -10.67 -29.78
CA GLY A 723 -7.00 -12.08 -29.57
C GLY A 723 -6.48 -12.42 -28.16
N SER A 724 -6.51 -11.47 -27.23
CA SER A 724 -6.41 -11.75 -25.79
C SER A 724 -7.79 -12.15 -25.24
N ASP A 725 -7.81 -13.06 -24.27
CA ASP A 725 -9.00 -13.43 -23.49
C ASP A 725 -9.23 -12.49 -22.28
N GLN A 726 -8.36 -11.49 -22.06
CA GLN A 726 -8.51 -10.55 -20.94
C GLN A 726 -9.68 -9.56 -21.13
N ALA A 727 -10.21 -9.10 -19.99
CA ALA A 727 -11.28 -8.11 -19.96
C ALA A 727 -10.88 -6.79 -20.65
N ALA A 728 -11.85 -6.18 -21.32
CA ALA A 728 -11.70 -4.83 -21.86
C ALA A 728 -11.72 -3.80 -20.72
N ARG A 729 -11.03 -2.68 -20.90
CA ARG A 729 -10.84 -1.64 -19.88
C ARG A 729 -10.97 -0.24 -20.49
N ALA A 730 -11.45 0.74 -19.73
CA ALA A 730 -11.54 2.12 -20.19
C ALA A 730 -10.27 2.91 -19.84
N VAL A 731 -9.74 3.65 -20.83
CA VAL A 731 -8.47 4.39 -20.77
C VAL A 731 -8.71 5.78 -21.36
N ILE A 732 -8.62 6.84 -20.54
CA ILE A 732 -9.11 8.18 -20.92
C ILE A 732 -7.97 9.19 -20.98
N ASN A 733 -7.35 9.34 -22.16
CA ASN A 733 -6.52 10.49 -22.52
C ASN A 733 -7.39 11.75 -22.72
N TYR A 734 -6.95 12.92 -22.27
CA TYR A 734 -7.62 14.19 -22.52
C TYR A 734 -7.72 14.60 -24.00
N PRO A 735 -6.62 14.62 -24.79
CA PRO A 735 -6.66 15.15 -26.16
C PRO A 735 -7.50 14.30 -27.12
N ASP A 736 -7.71 13.01 -26.81
CA ASP A 736 -8.44 12.06 -27.66
C ASP A 736 -9.93 11.98 -27.33
N HIS A 737 -10.31 12.28 -26.08
CA HIS A 737 -11.63 11.94 -25.54
C HIS A 737 -12.38 13.12 -24.92
N ILE A 738 -11.66 14.07 -24.32
CA ILE A 738 -12.26 15.23 -23.63
C ILE A 738 -12.23 16.47 -24.52
N GLN A 739 -11.08 16.79 -25.15
CA GLN A 739 -10.99 17.92 -26.09
C GLN A 739 -12.03 17.86 -27.23
N PRO A 740 -12.30 16.70 -27.87
CA PRO A 740 -13.29 16.62 -28.94
C PRO A 740 -14.73 16.94 -28.48
N ILE A 741 -15.04 16.88 -27.18
CA ILE A 741 -16.36 17.25 -26.65
C ILE A 741 -16.61 18.75 -26.86
N TRP A 742 -15.59 19.60 -26.72
CA TRP A 742 -15.72 21.05 -26.87
C TRP A 742 -15.85 21.50 -28.33
N GLU A 743 -15.22 20.74 -29.23
CA GLU A 743 -15.15 21.00 -30.68
C GLU A 743 -16.32 20.37 -31.45
N ARG A 744 -17.01 19.36 -30.88
CA ARG A 744 -18.15 18.67 -31.48
C ARG A 744 -19.27 19.64 -31.85
N MET A 745 -19.75 19.55 -33.10
CA MET A 745 -20.95 20.28 -33.55
C MET A 745 -22.21 19.76 -32.84
N ARG A 746 -23.01 20.67 -32.30
CA ARG A 746 -24.20 20.42 -31.48
C ARG A 746 -25.43 21.10 -32.08
N ALA A 747 -26.59 20.91 -31.46
CA ALA A 747 -27.79 21.67 -31.83
C ALA A 747 -27.57 23.17 -31.54
N PRO A 748 -27.92 24.10 -32.45
CA PRO A 748 -27.57 25.51 -32.28
C PRO A 748 -28.28 26.17 -31.10
N ILE A 749 -27.53 26.83 -30.22
CA ILE A 749 -28.03 27.54 -29.04
C ILE A 749 -28.03 29.04 -29.33
N ALA A 750 -29.08 29.75 -28.89
CA ALA A 750 -29.14 31.21 -29.00
C ALA A 750 -28.53 31.90 -27.77
N ASP A 751 -27.67 32.89 -27.99
CA ASP A 751 -27.26 33.86 -26.96
C ASP A 751 -28.38 34.91 -26.70
N PRO A 752 -28.24 35.82 -25.70
CA PRO A 752 -29.25 36.84 -25.40
C PRO A 752 -29.55 37.80 -26.56
N GLU A 753 -28.58 38.02 -27.44
CA GLU A 753 -28.66 38.85 -28.65
C GLU A 753 -29.34 38.13 -29.83
N GLY A 754 -29.39 36.79 -29.79
CA GLY A 754 -30.03 35.92 -30.78
C GLY A 754 -29.08 35.37 -31.85
N ASN A 755 -27.76 35.44 -31.66
CA ASN A 755 -26.80 34.73 -32.51
C ASN A 755 -26.81 33.24 -32.14
N LEU A 756 -26.50 32.38 -33.12
CA LEU A 756 -26.53 30.93 -32.95
C LEU A 756 -25.12 30.35 -32.83
N HIS A 757 -24.91 29.55 -31.79
CA HIS A 757 -23.65 28.93 -31.41
C HIS A 757 -23.77 27.40 -31.53
N GLU A 758 -22.85 26.78 -32.27
CA GLU A 758 -22.93 25.36 -32.67
C GLU A 758 -21.84 24.46 -32.05
N THR A 759 -20.86 25.03 -31.34
CA THR A 759 -19.78 24.32 -30.61
C THR A 759 -19.47 25.04 -29.29
N CYS A 760 -18.86 24.38 -28.30
CA CYS A 760 -18.51 25.05 -27.04
C CYS A 760 -17.49 26.18 -27.29
N ILE A 761 -16.48 25.91 -28.13
CA ILE A 761 -15.43 26.88 -28.51
C ILE A 761 -15.93 28.11 -29.27
N SER A 762 -17.18 28.14 -29.75
CA SER A 762 -17.77 29.34 -30.37
C SER A 762 -18.11 30.46 -29.38
N CYS A 763 -18.24 30.12 -28.09
CA CYS A 763 -18.28 31.07 -26.97
C CYS A 763 -17.00 31.00 -26.12
N HIS A 764 -16.45 29.80 -25.94
CA HIS A 764 -15.28 29.51 -25.11
C HIS A 764 -14.00 29.45 -25.93
N SER A 765 -13.63 30.57 -26.56
CA SER A 765 -12.28 30.76 -27.08
C SER A 765 -11.90 32.23 -27.20
N THR A 766 -10.60 32.52 -27.16
CA THR A 766 -10.02 33.86 -27.35
C THR A 766 -10.16 34.45 -28.76
N ALA A 767 -10.66 33.65 -29.73
CA ALA A 767 -10.73 34.00 -31.15
C ALA A 767 -9.40 34.51 -31.75
N GLY A 768 -8.27 33.97 -31.29
CA GLY A 768 -6.92 34.45 -31.64
C GLY A 768 -6.57 35.76 -30.93
N ASP A 769 -6.76 35.78 -29.61
CA ASP A 769 -6.44 36.86 -28.67
C ASP A 769 -7.14 38.21 -28.99
N THR A 770 -8.33 38.16 -29.60
CA THR A 770 -9.17 39.33 -29.97
C THR A 770 -10.54 39.39 -29.28
N LEU A 771 -10.91 38.34 -28.55
CA LEU A 771 -12.12 38.25 -27.74
C LEU A 771 -11.76 37.64 -26.39
N VAL A 772 -12.38 38.11 -25.31
CA VAL A 772 -12.24 37.45 -24.00
C VAL A 772 -13.21 36.25 -23.96
N PRO A 773 -12.77 35.03 -23.62
CA PRO A 773 -13.63 33.86 -23.60
C PRO A 773 -14.84 34.03 -22.68
N ALA A 774 -15.99 33.50 -23.09
CA ALA A 774 -17.16 33.49 -22.22
C ALA A 774 -16.84 32.79 -20.89
N ALA A 775 -17.31 33.39 -19.79
CA ALA A 775 -17.09 32.93 -18.42
C ALA A 775 -15.62 32.83 -17.95
N GLN A 776 -14.66 33.47 -18.64
CA GLN A 776 -13.22 33.34 -18.36
C GLN A 776 -12.78 31.87 -18.46
N LEU A 777 -13.08 31.26 -19.62
CA LEU A 777 -12.80 29.85 -19.92
C LEU A 777 -12.62 29.65 -21.44
N ASP A 778 -11.38 29.48 -21.90
CA ASP A 778 -10.99 29.09 -23.26
C ASP A 778 -10.89 27.55 -23.37
N LEU A 779 -11.81 26.95 -24.15
CA LEU A 779 -11.86 25.50 -24.38
C LEU A 779 -11.19 25.08 -25.70
N SER A 780 -10.35 25.95 -26.28
CA SER A 780 -9.62 25.63 -27.51
C SER A 780 -8.41 24.70 -27.30
N SER A 781 -8.10 23.94 -28.36
CA SER A 781 -6.91 23.09 -28.51
C SER A 781 -5.63 23.88 -28.87
N LEU A 782 -5.60 25.18 -28.58
CA LEU A 782 -4.36 25.96 -28.63
C LEU A 782 -3.43 25.52 -27.49
N PRO A 783 -2.09 25.61 -27.65
CA PRO A 783 -1.16 25.43 -26.53
C PRO A 783 -1.48 26.37 -25.36
N SER A 784 -1.33 25.89 -24.12
CA SER A 784 -1.36 26.75 -22.95
C SER A 784 -0.09 27.60 -22.86
N ASP A 785 -0.27 28.81 -22.33
CA ASP A 785 0.76 29.72 -21.86
C ASP A 785 1.50 29.22 -20.59
N VAL A 786 0.80 28.46 -19.73
CA VAL A 786 1.35 27.81 -18.54
C VAL A 786 2.24 26.61 -18.92
N ASP A 787 1.82 25.87 -19.95
CA ASP A 787 2.46 24.62 -20.37
C ASP A 787 2.12 24.30 -21.85
N PRO A 788 3.03 24.52 -22.81
CA PRO A 788 2.72 24.44 -24.23
C PRO A 788 2.49 23.01 -24.74
N ASP A 789 2.86 21.98 -23.98
CA ASP A 789 2.59 20.58 -24.33
C ASP A 789 1.14 20.19 -23.97
N HIS A 790 0.47 20.99 -23.12
CA HIS A 790 -0.96 20.91 -22.84
C HIS A 790 -1.79 21.85 -23.71
N TYR A 791 -2.98 21.41 -24.11
CA TYR A 791 -4.02 22.32 -24.58
C TYR A 791 -4.43 23.31 -23.48
N ARG A 792 -4.73 24.54 -23.87
CA ARG A 792 -5.23 25.62 -23.00
C ARG A 792 -6.46 25.15 -22.23
N SER A 793 -7.41 24.55 -22.92
CA SER A 793 -8.59 23.88 -22.37
C SER A 793 -8.33 22.88 -21.24
N TYR A 794 -7.19 22.17 -21.23
CA TYR A 794 -6.83 21.26 -20.15
C TYR A 794 -6.44 22.04 -18.89
N ARG A 795 -5.65 23.10 -19.06
CA ARG A 795 -5.21 23.97 -17.97
C ARG A 795 -6.38 24.79 -17.42
N GLU A 796 -7.21 25.43 -18.24
CA GLU A 796 -8.31 26.29 -17.76
C GLU A 796 -9.43 25.53 -17.03
N LEU A 797 -9.60 24.23 -17.29
CA LEU A 797 -10.52 23.40 -16.51
C LEU A 797 -10.01 23.08 -15.09
N LEU A 798 -8.69 23.03 -14.87
CA LEU A 798 -8.07 22.39 -13.70
C LEU A 798 -7.14 23.32 -12.88
N ASN A 799 -6.66 24.41 -13.48
CA ASN A 799 -5.87 25.47 -12.85
C ASN A 799 -6.76 26.72 -12.65
N GLY A 800 -6.48 27.50 -11.60
CA GLY A 800 -7.01 28.86 -11.46
C GLY A 800 -5.99 29.88 -11.93
N ASP A 801 -6.46 30.97 -12.53
CA ASP A 801 -5.69 31.98 -13.26
C ASP A 801 -6.19 33.41 -12.91
N ASN A 802 -6.05 34.38 -13.81
CA ASN A 802 -6.55 35.74 -13.64
C ASN A 802 -7.67 36.05 -14.65
N GLU A 803 -8.72 36.74 -14.20
CA GLU A 803 -9.78 37.30 -15.05
C GLU A 803 -9.15 38.07 -16.23
N GLN A 804 -9.50 37.71 -17.46
CA GLN A 804 -8.98 38.38 -18.65
C GLN A 804 -9.90 39.53 -19.10
N TRP A 805 -9.31 40.52 -19.76
CA TRP A 805 -10.02 41.63 -20.40
C TRP A 805 -9.35 42.02 -21.74
N LEU A 806 -9.90 43.02 -22.44
CA LEU A 806 -9.20 43.66 -23.54
C LEU A 806 -8.43 44.88 -23.02
N ASP A 807 -7.13 44.92 -23.31
CA ASP A 807 -6.23 45.99 -22.94
C ASP A 807 -6.45 47.29 -23.76
N GLY A 808 -5.69 48.34 -23.45
CA GLY A 808 -5.71 49.60 -24.19
C GLY A 808 -5.29 49.52 -25.67
N THR A 809 -4.83 48.35 -26.16
CA THR A 809 -4.53 48.08 -27.58
C THR A 809 -5.59 47.20 -28.27
N GLY A 810 -6.50 46.58 -27.51
CA GLY A 810 -7.53 45.67 -28.00
C GLY A 810 -7.09 44.20 -28.08
N VAL A 811 -6.08 43.81 -27.29
CA VAL A 811 -5.58 42.43 -27.15
C VAL A 811 -6.02 41.86 -25.80
N VAL A 812 -6.25 40.55 -25.74
CA VAL A 812 -6.57 39.84 -24.48
C VAL A 812 -5.37 39.87 -23.53
N ALA A 813 -5.60 40.23 -22.26
CA ALA A 813 -4.60 40.27 -21.21
C ALA A 813 -5.22 40.08 -19.80
N ASP A 814 -4.39 39.75 -18.81
CA ASP A 814 -4.78 39.71 -17.39
C ASP A 814 -5.34 41.05 -16.89
N ARG A 815 -6.42 40.98 -16.11
CA ARG A 815 -6.97 42.10 -15.35
C ARG A 815 -6.15 42.34 -14.08
N LEU A 816 -5.20 43.25 -14.19
CA LEU A 816 -4.31 43.66 -13.09
C LEU A 816 -4.79 44.96 -12.42
N ARG A 817 -4.80 44.96 -11.09
CA ARG A 817 -4.97 46.16 -10.25
C ARG A 817 -3.62 46.68 -9.79
N GLU A 818 -3.31 47.95 -10.06
CA GLU A 818 -2.22 48.65 -9.38
C GLU A 818 -2.77 49.37 -8.14
N CYS A 819 -2.56 48.78 -6.97
CA CYS A 819 -3.04 49.27 -5.69
C CYS A 819 -1.98 50.10 -4.95
N THR A 820 -2.32 51.33 -4.59
CA THR A 820 -1.43 52.27 -3.91
C THR A 820 -1.67 52.24 -2.39
N THR A 821 -0.61 52.08 -1.59
CA THR A 821 -0.67 52.13 -0.12
C THR A 821 0.45 53.01 0.44
N LEU A 822 0.48 53.19 1.76
CA LEU A 822 1.58 53.85 2.47
C LEU A 822 2.25 52.86 3.43
N ASP A 823 3.58 52.92 3.53
CA ASP A 823 4.34 52.20 4.56
C ASP A 823 4.33 52.96 5.92
N ASP A 824 4.95 52.36 6.94
CA ASP A 824 5.04 52.93 8.30
C ASP A 824 5.82 54.26 8.36
N ASP A 825 6.68 54.54 7.38
CA ASP A 825 7.43 55.80 7.23
C ASP A 825 6.65 56.85 6.40
N GLY A 826 5.54 56.46 5.77
CA GLY A 826 4.68 57.31 4.94
C GLY A 826 5.10 57.40 3.46
N ASN A 827 5.96 56.51 2.97
CA ASN A 827 6.30 56.41 1.56
C ASN A 827 5.18 55.69 0.79
N THR A 828 5.03 56.01 -0.49
CA THR A 828 4.07 55.35 -1.38
C THR A 828 4.59 53.98 -1.84
N LEU A 829 3.86 52.92 -1.47
CA LEU A 829 3.98 51.59 -2.06
C LEU A 829 2.96 51.43 -3.19
N VAL A 830 3.34 50.70 -4.24
CA VAL A 830 2.44 50.26 -5.31
C VAL A 830 2.57 48.75 -5.42
N THR A 831 1.44 48.04 -5.33
CA THR A 831 1.35 46.58 -5.44
C THR A 831 0.44 46.24 -6.61
N THR A 832 0.95 45.48 -7.57
CA THR A 832 0.15 44.91 -8.66
C THR A 832 -0.51 43.60 -8.18
N THR A 833 -1.78 43.37 -8.49
CA THR A 833 -2.51 42.15 -8.10
C THR A 833 -3.57 41.80 -9.14
N GLY A 834 -3.57 40.57 -9.65
CA GLY A 834 -4.60 40.07 -10.57
C GLY A 834 -5.92 39.73 -9.87
N ILE A 835 -7.00 39.62 -10.64
CA ILE A 835 -8.30 39.17 -10.14
C ILE A 835 -8.41 37.66 -10.35
N ALA A 836 -8.14 36.88 -9.30
CA ALA A 836 -8.10 35.44 -9.39
C ALA A 836 -9.45 34.83 -9.83
N VAL A 837 -9.42 34.00 -10.87
CA VAL A 837 -10.49 33.09 -11.28
C VAL A 837 -10.16 31.69 -10.76
N ALA A 838 -11.19 30.93 -10.39
CA ALA A 838 -11.02 29.59 -9.81
C ALA A 838 -11.30 28.50 -10.86
N ALA A 839 -10.46 27.46 -10.87
CA ALA A 839 -10.66 26.26 -11.69
C ALA A 839 -12.10 25.74 -11.59
N VAL A 840 -12.73 25.51 -12.73
CA VAL A 840 -14.14 25.06 -12.79
C VAL A 840 -14.31 23.59 -12.43
N ALA A 841 -13.26 22.78 -12.59
CA ALA A 841 -13.20 21.37 -12.23
C ALA A 841 -11.98 21.03 -11.35
N ARG A 842 -11.95 19.82 -10.80
CA ARG A 842 -10.92 19.35 -9.88
C ARG A 842 -10.44 17.95 -10.23
N ALA A 843 -9.13 17.83 -10.46
CA ALA A 843 -8.43 16.56 -10.57
C ALA A 843 -8.67 15.69 -9.32
N GLY A 844 -9.03 14.43 -9.53
CA GLY A 844 -9.36 13.46 -8.49
C GLY A 844 -10.78 13.56 -7.91
N ALA A 845 -11.65 14.48 -8.36
CA ALA A 845 -12.99 14.64 -7.77
C ALA A 845 -14.03 15.26 -8.72
N ALA A 846 -14.82 14.44 -9.42
CA ALA A 846 -15.95 14.88 -10.22
C ALA A 846 -17.06 15.52 -9.36
N ASN A 847 -17.40 14.92 -8.21
CA ASN A 847 -18.29 15.56 -7.21
C ASN A 847 -17.63 16.74 -6.47
N GLY A 848 -16.33 16.98 -6.67
CA GLY A 848 -15.66 18.22 -6.27
C GLY A 848 -15.73 19.32 -7.33
N SER A 849 -16.33 19.05 -8.49
CA SER A 849 -16.34 19.89 -9.71
C SER A 849 -17.70 20.52 -9.99
N ASP A 850 -18.46 20.84 -8.95
CA ASP A 850 -19.78 21.50 -9.04
C ASP A 850 -19.80 22.76 -9.94
N PRO A 851 -18.79 23.67 -9.96
CA PRO A 851 -18.83 24.86 -10.82
C PRO A 851 -18.94 24.53 -12.32
N PHE A 852 -18.31 23.43 -12.76
CA PHE A 852 -18.47 22.89 -14.11
C PHE A 852 -19.82 22.20 -14.30
N PHE A 853 -20.15 21.20 -13.45
CA PHE A 853 -21.34 20.37 -13.68
C PHE A 853 -22.67 21.12 -13.49
N ALA A 854 -22.71 22.16 -12.63
CA ALA A 854 -23.88 22.99 -12.42
C ALA A 854 -24.37 23.69 -13.71
N CYS A 855 -23.49 23.96 -14.68
CA CYS A 855 -23.88 24.49 -15.99
C CYS A 855 -24.89 23.58 -16.72
N PHE A 856 -24.64 22.26 -16.68
CA PHE A 856 -25.42 21.25 -17.42
C PHE A 856 -26.59 20.70 -16.60
N GLU A 857 -26.51 20.78 -15.27
CA GLU A 857 -27.56 20.32 -14.34
C GLU A 857 -28.58 21.41 -13.97
N GLY A 858 -28.49 22.61 -14.57
CA GLY A 858 -29.45 23.71 -14.36
C GLY A 858 -29.23 24.52 -13.06
N GLY A 859 -28.01 24.48 -12.52
CA GLY A 859 -27.55 25.33 -11.42
C GLY A 859 -27.03 26.69 -11.90
N SER A 860 -26.07 27.28 -11.16
CA SER A 860 -25.37 28.49 -11.61
C SER A 860 -24.25 28.12 -12.57
N CYS A 861 -24.17 28.79 -13.71
CA CYS A 861 -23.11 28.64 -14.70
C CYS A 861 -22.25 29.91 -14.83
N GLY A 862 -20.93 29.75 -14.85
CA GLY A 862 -19.94 30.83 -14.90
C GLY A 862 -19.55 31.39 -13.52
N PRO A 863 -18.46 32.18 -13.46
CA PRO A 863 -17.86 32.68 -12.22
C PRO A 863 -18.76 33.66 -11.45
N ASP A 864 -18.37 33.95 -10.21
CA ASP A 864 -18.94 35.05 -9.43
C ASP A 864 -18.57 36.42 -10.02
N ASP A 865 -19.37 37.46 -9.73
CA ASP A 865 -19.08 38.83 -10.16
C ASP A 865 -17.77 39.32 -9.52
N ALA A 866 -16.85 39.84 -10.34
CA ALA A 866 -15.56 40.33 -9.88
C ALA A 866 -15.69 41.38 -8.75
N PRO A 867 -14.85 41.31 -7.69
CA PRO A 867 -14.94 42.24 -6.57
C PRO A 867 -14.71 43.68 -7.01
N PRO A 868 -15.43 44.68 -6.46
CA PRO A 868 -15.33 46.07 -6.90
C PRO A 868 -13.91 46.63 -6.74
N LEU A 869 -13.51 47.49 -7.67
CA LEU A 869 -12.22 48.20 -7.62
C LEU A 869 -12.12 49.03 -6.33
N PRO A 870 -11.11 48.82 -5.46
CA PRO A 870 -10.93 49.62 -4.26
C PRO A 870 -10.52 51.06 -4.57
N ASP A 871 -10.92 52.03 -3.72
CA ASP A 871 -10.66 53.47 -3.88
C ASP A 871 -9.17 53.86 -4.08
N ASN A 872 -8.25 52.97 -3.68
CA ASN A 872 -6.80 53.17 -3.76
C ASN A 872 -6.12 52.42 -4.92
N CYS A 873 -6.88 51.77 -5.79
CA CYS A 873 -6.37 50.98 -6.91
C CYS A 873 -6.80 51.54 -8.27
N ILE A 874 -6.01 51.28 -9.32
CA ILE A 874 -6.36 51.57 -10.71
C ILE A 874 -6.33 50.30 -11.57
N GLU A 875 -7.03 50.36 -12.70
CA GLU A 875 -7.23 49.32 -13.71
C GLU A 875 -7.07 49.98 -15.10
N ASP A 876 -6.35 49.36 -16.04
CA ASP A 876 -6.10 49.87 -17.41
C ASP A 876 -6.56 48.89 -18.49
N GLY A 877 -7.88 48.83 -18.69
CA GLY A 877 -8.56 47.96 -19.66
C GLY A 877 -10.08 48.19 -19.64
N GLU A 878 -10.80 47.59 -20.59
CA GLU A 878 -12.28 47.70 -20.67
C GLU A 878 -12.95 46.48 -20.02
N PRO A 879 -13.77 46.66 -18.95
CA PRO A 879 -14.41 45.53 -18.27
C PRO A 879 -15.40 44.76 -19.15
N VAL A 880 -15.23 43.44 -19.19
CA VAL A 880 -16.12 42.52 -19.92
C VAL A 880 -17.47 42.40 -19.18
N PRO A 881 -18.62 42.40 -19.86
CA PRO A 881 -19.91 42.12 -19.23
C PRO A 881 -19.95 40.71 -18.63
N ALA A 882 -20.40 40.58 -17.38
CA ALA A 882 -20.51 39.29 -16.71
C ALA A 882 -21.43 38.32 -17.49
N THR A 883 -20.87 37.20 -17.95
CA THR A 883 -21.58 36.17 -18.74
C THR A 883 -22.27 35.11 -17.89
N ARG A 884 -22.37 35.32 -16.58
CA ARG A 884 -22.94 34.34 -15.64
C ARG A 884 -24.42 34.10 -15.95
N ASN A 885 -24.80 32.84 -16.14
CA ASN A 885 -26.17 32.41 -16.48
C ASN A 885 -26.79 33.07 -17.73
N THR A 886 -26.00 33.60 -18.67
CA THR A 886 -26.53 34.22 -19.91
C THR A 886 -27.02 33.18 -20.93
N ILE A 887 -26.40 32.00 -20.94
CA ILE A 887 -26.75 30.84 -21.79
C ILE A 887 -27.11 29.65 -20.88
N ASN A 888 -28.17 28.93 -21.25
CA ASN A 888 -28.56 27.70 -20.58
C ASN A 888 -27.88 26.49 -21.24
N HIS A 889 -27.06 25.76 -20.49
CA HIS A 889 -26.33 24.58 -20.96
C HIS A 889 -27.02 23.24 -20.58
N THR A 890 -28.23 23.27 -19.99
CA THR A 890 -28.98 22.03 -19.69
C THR A 890 -29.25 21.21 -20.95
N GLY A 891 -28.70 20.00 -21.01
CA GLY A 891 -28.88 19.07 -22.12
C GLY A 891 -28.05 19.37 -23.38
N THR A 892 -27.00 20.20 -23.29
CA THR A 892 -26.06 20.43 -24.42
C THR A 892 -24.99 19.35 -24.52
N LEU A 893 -24.67 18.70 -23.39
CA LEU A 893 -23.91 17.46 -23.31
C LEU A 893 -24.86 16.28 -23.06
N SER A 894 -24.50 15.08 -23.50
CA SER A 894 -25.23 13.85 -23.17
C SER A 894 -24.82 13.28 -21.80
N GLU A 895 -25.62 12.38 -21.23
CA GLU A 895 -25.26 11.63 -20.02
C GLU A 895 -23.96 10.85 -20.18
N ALA A 896 -23.69 10.28 -21.37
CA ALA A 896 -22.43 9.61 -21.67
C ALA A 896 -21.23 10.59 -21.73
N GLU A 897 -21.40 11.80 -22.28
CA GLU A 897 -20.34 12.83 -22.26
C GLU A 897 -20.06 13.32 -20.83
N LEU A 898 -21.11 13.56 -20.03
CA LEU A 898 -21.00 13.94 -18.61
C LEU A 898 -20.39 12.82 -17.76
N ASN A 899 -20.68 11.56 -18.08
CA ASN A 899 -20.05 10.39 -17.46
C ASN A 899 -18.56 10.31 -17.80
N LEU A 900 -18.19 10.44 -19.08
CA LEU A 900 -16.78 10.41 -19.52
C LEU A 900 -15.91 11.49 -18.85
N ILE A 901 -16.44 12.71 -18.73
CA ILE A 901 -15.78 13.80 -17.99
C ILE A 901 -15.70 13.48 -16.49
N SER A 902 -16.73 12.88 -15.91
CA SER A 902 -16.74 12.47 -14.49
C SER A 902 -15.71 11.37 -14.20
N GLU A 903 -15.58 10.39 -15.09
CA GLU A 903 -14.61 9.30 -15.01
C GLU A 903 -13.18 9.84 -15.06
N TRP A 904 -12.86 10.65 -16.06
CA TRP A 904 -11.56 11.32 -16.21
C TRP A 904 -11.21 12.18 -14.99
N LEU A 905 -12.16 12.97 -14.47
CA LEU A 905 -11.93 13.77 -13.26
C LEU A 905 -11.65 12.91 -12.03
N ASP A 906 -12.47 11.89 -11.74
CA ASP A 906 -12.32 11.07 -10.53
C ASP A 906 -10.99 10.29 -10.47
N ILE A 907 -10.51 9.75 -11.60
CA ILE A 907 -9.27 8.94 -11.64
C ILE A 907 -7.98 9.75 -11.51
N GLY A 908 -8.04 11.08 -11.66
CA GLY A 908 -6.93 12.01 -11.46
C GLY A 908 -6.76 13.10 -12.52
N ALA A 909 -7.62 13.14 -13.55
CA ALA A 909 -7.60 14.11 -14.64
C ALA A 909 -6.26 14.18 -15.42
N GLN A 910 -5.64 13.03 -15.66
CA GLN A 910 -4.38 12.90 -16.41
C GLN A 910 -4.53 13.44 -17.83
N TYR A 911 -3.44 13.94 -18.43
CA TYR A 911 -3.46 14.41 -19.81
C TYR A 911 -3.37 13.24 -20.79
N PHE A 912 -2.46 12.30 -20.53
CA PHE A 912 -2.45 10.95 -21.11
C PHE A 912 -2.60 9.94 -19.97
N ASN A 913 -3.64 9.12 -20.01
CA ASN A 913 -3.81 8.01 -19.07
C ASN A 913 -3.28 6.68 -19.62
N ASN A 914 -2.97 6.63 -20.92
CA ASN A 914 -2.04 5.67 -21.50
C ASN A 914 -0.62 6.30 -21.59
N PRO A 915 0.31 6.00 -20.68
CA PRO A 915 1.68 6.51 -20.77
C PRO A 915 2.51 5.90 -21.92
N PHE A 916 2.03 4.81 -22.53
CA PHE A 916 2.69 4.13 -23.67
C PHE A 916 2.16 4.59 -25.03
N ASP A 917 1.49 5.74 -25.09
CA ASP A 917 1.03 6.34 -26.34
C ASP A 917 2.21 6.71 -27.25
N ALA A 918 2.09 6.47 -28.55
CA ALA A 918 3.17 6.73 -29.51
C ALA A 918 3.58 8.21 -29.60
N ARG A 919 2.71 9.15 -29.16
CA ARG A 919 3.01 10.59 -29.10
C ARG A 919 3.90 11.00 -27.92
N LEU A 920 4.18 10.08 -27.01
CA LEU A 920 5.04 10.29 -25.83
C LEU A 920 6.49 9.77 -26.08
N GLN A 921 6.86 9.50 -27.33
CA GLN A 921 8.10 8.81 -27.72
C GLN A 921 9.07 9.64 -28.59
N ASP A 922 8.79 10.93 -28.82
CA ASP A 922 9.50 11.85 -29.73
C ASP A 922 10.38 12.89 -29.00
#